data_AF-A0AA88XFL1-F1
#
_entry.id   AF-A0AA88XFL1-F1
#
_cell.length_a   1.000
_cell.length_b   1.000
_cell.length_c   1.000
_cell.angle_alpha   90.00
_cell.angle_beta   90.00
_cell.angle_gamma   90.00
#
_symmetry.space_group_name_H-M   'P 1'
#
loop_
_entity.id
_entity.type
_entity.pdbx_description
1 polymer ?
#
loop_
_entity_poly.entity_id
_entity_poly.type
_entity_poly.pdbx_seq_one_letter_code
_entity_poly.pdbx_strand_id
1 'polypeptide(L)'
;MAECDDFGPLESAEMPLSDNVAELKKRISELEEHNKKAEVDFGQKRARFKEIFLQKEDELKVEKEKRKASEEKVAEIESQLKNVQGELDSIKAAVAYSESNKHDEMEKLKRHYEQEIASLNQLMKEVGDEASRSTALQYQTERVKLQKLNEKYEEEVNELRNKLGHDRHDKLGQDRDGILSSLAKQIKQMAPGVGGSNSSLNQEHENLEDSMKKAQADAEMLKSVVVPLEEEISTLKYQLQCAQEKIQELKGEEGRDPSPGQRHMTPETQSLPDLDQARDPEERIKELLKYLQTEKASRKDLEMYVAVLTTQKNILQDEADKNKGDLDEVCAILEEEKKAHEDLRQTWQMANDQFLESQRLMMMDLQRMESVLSAEQQRQIAEMQKKDQERDAQEKKVKDLEEMRLKQQRDQEERRKQDALKKVEDATEKLRSPRKSHSDSIQSSDSRGSSEDLSSHSDSIAQKSSSADAMDGPTEGDSFLDSQVEGGLEEGLRVQISPEKTIHMPHLSETQLKALTDPTPELEARQSLLKTAKRTESRTSLEGRRLVSDKEWDLLQQQLKEARAKLGRPCDMCNNYEAQLQNVQDEYKKEQVKAKSLERRLNSEIQAAENRQKYIDELESSLKEKTADMEKQILMLTNQLQECEKYMTEVRQQYTSSVVDLQSSLLTKLQEENDSLVGKHSKNAQQLQNEDINLPNNMEMLLLKYREEIIQAKVAKEHTEETLKSELMFLKTQVQAEQQEKTTLEETLTQDINNLQEKLVMQESLKSELERESSVRAEAEAKLRETDQSLKSIQAKSKQLISALQKQLEEESNVRVGQVRILLEEDCNIRTKLEADVQKYRNKVQSLQMDLENSEAVQRDFVKLSQSLQIQLEKIRQAENEVRWQHEEDVEECTHCKQAFSVTKRKHHCRHCGKIFCSECLSKIVTSGPNSRQSRVCDICHTILVNDAMPYFSTDPPNTPD
;
A
#
# COMPACT_ATOMS: atom_id res chain seq x y z
N MET A 1 92.19 40.64 56.16
CA MET A 1 93.30 39.68 56.37
C MET A 1 92.92 38.40 55.66
N ALA A 2 93.70 37.87 54.73
CA ALA A 2 94.83 38.46 53.99
C ALA A 2 95.06 37.61 52.72
N GLU A 3 95.66 38.20 51.68
CA GLU A 3 96.57 37.58 50.68
C GLU A 3 96.10 36.30 49.92
N CYS A 4 96.02 36.36 48.58
CA CYS A 4 97.01 35.79 47.64
C CYS A 4 96.85 34.26 47.41
N ASP A 5 97.19 33.67 46.27
CA ASP A 5 97.42 34.16 44.89
C ASP A 5 97.31 32.95 43.92
N ASP A 6 97.22 33.23 42.62
CA ASP A 6 98.04 32.66 41.51
C ASP A 6 97.26 32.52 40.19
N PHE A 7 97.98 32.54 39.06
CA PHE A 7 97.47 32.80 37.71
C PHE A 7 97.44 31.57 36.78
N GLY A 8 96.50 31.59 35.83
CA GLY A 8 96.51 30.80 34.59
C GLY A 8 96.02 31.68 33.44
N PRO A 9 96.65 31.68 32.24
CA PRO A 9 96.66 32.88 31.40
C PRO A 9 95.46 33.04 30.44
N LEU A 10 95.18 34.29 30.11
CA LEU A 10 94.46 34.72 28.91
C LEU A 10 95.38 34.64 27.69
N GLU A 11 94.84 34.24 26.54
CA GLU A 11 95.42 34.55 25.23
C GLU A 11 94.34 35.16 24.32
N SER A 12 94.73 36.04 23.41
CA SER A 12 93.89 37.15 22.92
C SER A 12 93.36 36.98 21.49
N ALA A 13 92.10 37.36 21.27
CA ALA A 13 91.52 37.54 19.94
C ALA A 13 90.54 38.74 19.91
N GLU A 14 91.07 39.96 19.82
CA GLU A 14 90.24 41.15 19.56
C GLU A 14 89.83 41.22 18.07
N MET A 15 88.55 40.98 17.77
CA MET A 15 87.96 41.40 16.49
C MET A 15 87.40 42.83 16.60
N PRO A 16 87.55 43.67 15.55
CA PRO A 16 87.18 45.07 15.62
C PRO A 16 85.66 45.27 15.74
N LEU A 17 85.25 46.09 16.72
CA LEU A 17 83.85 46.43 17.01
C LEU A 17 83.06 47.00 15.82
N SER A 18 83.75 47.55 14.81
CA SER A 18 83.15 48.05 13.56
C SER A 18 82.29 47.00 12.86
N ASP A 19 82.83 45.80 12.70
CA ASP A 19 82.27 44.81 11.76
C ASP A 19 81.07 44.10 12.38
N ASN A 20 81.14 43.83 13.69
CA ASN A 20 79.99 43.38 14.49
C ASN A 20 78.81 44.39 14.43
N VAL A 21 79.09 45.69 14.42
CA VAL A 21 78.04 46.73 14.30
C VAL A 21 77.48 46.82 12.88
N ALA A 22 78.27 46.51 11.84
CA ALA A 22 77.78 46.41 10.46
C ALA A 22 76.89 45.16 10.27
N GLU A 23 77.32 44.00 10.75
CA GLU A 23 76.58 42.73 10.73
C GLU A 23 75.23 42.87 11.45
N LEU A 24 75.21 43.44 12.67
CA LEU A 24 73.98 43.67 13.43
C LEU A 24 73.01 44.64 12.72
N LYS A 25 73.52 45.72 12.10
CA LYS A 25 72.67 46.65 11.32
C LYS A 25 72.07 45.98 10.09
N LYS A 26 72.84 45.15 9.38
CA LYS A 26 72.35 44.33 8.26
C LYS A 26 71.26 43.38 8.76
N ARG A 27 71.49 42.70 9.88
CA ARG A 27 70.52 41.74 10.45
C ARG A 27 69.23 42.40 10.92
N ILE A 28 69.29 43.60 11.49
CA ILE A 28 68.10 44.40 11.82
C ILE A 28 67.32 44.75 10.54
N SER A 29 67.99 45.21 9.48
CA SER A 29 67.33 45.51 8.19
C SER A 29 66.67 44.28 7.56
N GLU A 30 67.29 43.11 7.64
CA GLU A 30 66.71 41.83 7.17
C GLU A 30 65.45 41.45 7.97
N LEU A 31 65.46 41.67 9.30
CA LEU A 31 64.33 41.38 10.17
C LEU A 31 63.18 42.38 10.01
N GLU A 32 63.48 43.66 9.77
CA GLU A 32 62.49 44.69 9.44
C GLU A 32 61.79 44.39 8.10
N GLU A 33 62.53 43.99 7.07
CA GLU A 33 61.96 43.58 5.78
C GLU A 33 61.11 42.30 5.93
N HIS A 34 61.60 41.30 6.68
CA HIS A 34 60.84 40.07 6.95
C HIS A 34 59.55 40.33 7.73
N ASN A 35 59.58 41.17 8.78
CA ASN A 35 58.39 41.54 9.54
C ASN A 35 57.38 42.30 8.67
N LYS A 36 57.84 43.28 7.88
CA LYS A 36 57.00 44.02 6.94
C LYS A 36 56.33 43.11 5.91
N LYS A 37 57.03 42.08 5.44
CA LYS A 37 56.45 41.05 4.55
C LYS A 37 55.40 40.20 5.28
N ALA A 38 55.69 39.75 6.51
CA ALA A 38 54.74 38.99 7.32
C ALA A 38 53.47 39.78 7.66
N GLU A 39 53.57 41.09 7.92
CA GLU A 39 52.44 42.00 8.11
C GLU A 39 51.57 42.12 6.84
N VAL A 40 52.18 42.22 5.67
CA VAL A 40 51.47 42.23 4.38
C VAL A 40 50.78 40.89 4.12
N ASP A 41 51.46 39.76 4.32
CA ASP A 41 50.89 38.42 4.13
C ASP A 41 49.74 38.14 5.12
N PHE A 42 49.86 38.59 6.37
CA PHE A 42 48.78 38.52 7.36
C PHE A 42 47.60 39.42 6.97
N GLY A 43 47.87 40.64 6.48
CA GLY A 43 46.85 41.54 5.95
C GLY A 43 46.06 40.93 4.79
N GLN A 44 46.75 40.30 3.83
CA GLN A 44 46.13 39.60 2.71
C GLN A 44 45.30 38.39 3.17
N LYS A 45 45.82 37.56 4.07
CA LYS A 45 45.07 36.43 4.65
C LYS A 45 43.81 36.90 5.37
N ARG A 46 43.91 37.96 6.19
CA ARG A 46 42.76 38.57 6.89
C ARG A 46 41.73 39.16 5.92
N ALA A 47 42.16 39.76 4.81
CA ALA A 47 41.26 40.25 3.77
C ALA A 47 40.47 39.09 3.13
N ARG A 48 41.14 38.02 2.70
CA ARG A 48 40.48 36.83 2.14
C ARG A 48 39.51 36.15 3.11
N PHE A 49 39.88 36.03 4.40
CA PHE A 49 38.95 35.50 5.41
C PHE A 49 37.71 36.38 5.60
N LYS A 50 37.85 37.72 5.53
CA LYS A 50 36.69 38.63 5.59
C LYS A 50 35.81 38.51 4.35
N GLU A 51 36.41 38.37 3.17
CA GLU A 51 35.73 38.18 1.88
C GLU A 51 34.90 36.88 1.88
N ILE A 52 35.51 35.76 2.28
CA ILE A 52 34.82 34.46 2.42
C ILE A 52 33.70 34.54 3.48
N PHE A 53 33.92 35.23 4.61
CA PHE A 53 32.88 35.40 5.63
C PHE A 53 31.67 36.18 5.09
N LEU A 54 31.90 37.31 4.41
CA LEU A 54 30.82 38.10 3.81
C LEU A 54 30.07 37.31 2.73
N GLN A 55 30.79 36.57 1.87
CA GLN A 55 30.16 35.69 0.89
C GLN A 55 29.25 34.65 1.57
N LYS A 56 29.68 34.05 2.68
CA LYS A 56 28.85 33.08 3.44
C LYS A 56 27.69 33.74 4.21
N GLU A 57 27.82 35.00 4.60
CA GLU A 57 26.73 35.79 5.18
C GLU A 57 25.65 36.11 4.12
N ASP A 58 26.05 36.49 2.90
CA ASP A 58 25.14 36.71 1.77
C ASP A 58 24.50 35.41 1.26
N GLU A 59 25.25 34.31 1.13
CA GLU A 59 24.69 32.98 0.80
C GLU A 59 23.64 32.55 1.84
N LEU A 60 23.94 32.70 3.14
CA LEU A 60 23.00 32.39 4.22
C LEU A 60 21.77 33.29 4.21
N LYS A 61 21.89 34.54 3.77
CA LYS A 61 20.76 35.46 3.60
C LYS A 61 19.86 35.03 2.43
N VAL A 62 20.44 34.70 1.27
CA VAL A 62 19.71 34.18 0.11
C VAL A 62 18.95 32.89 0.47
N GLU A 63 19.57 31.98 1.24
CA GLU A 63 18.91 30.73 1.63
C GLU A 63 17.76 30.96 2.65
N LYS A 64 17.88 31.96 3.53
CA LYS A 64 16.76 32.41 4.39
C LYS A 64 15.61 33.00 3.59
N GLU A 65 15.90 33.78 2.55
CA GLU A 65 14.89 34.37 1.66
C GLU A 65 14.17 33.29 0.83
N LYS A 66 14.90 32.29 0.29
CA LYS A 66 14.30 31.10 -0.34
C LYS A 66 13.42 30.33 0.64
N ARG A 67 13.91 30.06 1.86
CA ARG A 67 13.15 29.35 2.90
C ARG A 67 11.85 30.08 3.20
N LYS A 68 11.88 31.40 3.44
CA LYS A 68 10.68 32.21 3.67
C LYS A 68 9.69 32.12 2.50
N ALA A 69 10.18 32.21 1.26
CA ALA A 69 9.34 32.06 0.06
C ALA A 69 8.77 30.63 -0.11
N SER A 70 9.38 29.61 0.49
CA SER A 70 8.81 28.25 0.57
C SER A 70 7.76 28.12 1.68
N GLU A 71 7.99 28.73 2.85
CA GLU A 71 7.03 28.78 3.97
C GLU A 71 5.75 29.54 3.57
N GLU A 72 5.89 30.64 2.82
CA GLU A 72 4.76 31.40 2.26
C GLU A 72 3.92 30.56 1.26
N LYS A 73 4.57 29.73 0.42
CA LYS A 73 3.87 28.81 -0.50
C LYS A 73 3.17 27.66 0.22
N VAL A 74 3.76 27.13 1.30
CA VAL A 74 3.08 26.11 2.12
C VAL A 74 1.82 26.70 2.75
N ALA A 75 1.88 27.91 3.32
CA ALA A 75 0.71 28.59 3.87
C ALA A 75 -0.37 28.89 2.81
N GLU A 76 0.01 29.21 1.57
CA GLU A 76 -0.93 29.36 0.44
C GLU A 76 -1.63 28.03 0.11
N ILE A 77 -0.87 26.93 0.00
CA ILE A 77 -1.41 25.59 -0.27
C ILE A 77 -2.31 25.10 0.88
N GLU A 78 -1.94 25.34 2.14
CA GLU A 78 -2.80 25.06 3.30
C GLU A 78 -4.13 25.83 3.25
N SER A 79 -4.10 27.09 2.80
CA SER A 79 -5.32 27.89 2.61
C SER A 79 -6.18 27.39 1.45
N GLN A 80 -5.57 26.96 0.34
CA GLN A 80 -6.29 26.37 -0.80
C GLN A 80 -6.95 25.04 -0.40
N LEU A 81 -6.21 24.16 0.29
CA LEU A 81 -6.72 22.88 0.78
C LEU A 81 -7.88 23.07 1.78
N LYS A 82 -7.81 24.10 2.63
CA LYS A 82 -8.90 24.46 3.55
C LYS A 82 -10.16 24.94 2.81
N ASN A 83 -10.02 25.68 1.72
CA ASN A 83 -11.17 26.10 0.89
C ASN A 83 -11.82 24.89 0.21
N VAL A 84 -11.03 24.03 -0.44
CA VAL A 84 -11.52 22.81 -1.10
C VAL A 84 -12.20 21.86 -0.10
N GLN A 85 -11.70 21.77 1.14
CA GLN A 85 -12.36 21.03 2.22
C GLN A 85 -13.74 21.62 2.56
N GLY A 86 -13.85 22.95 2.62
CA GLY A 86 -15.14 23.63 2.87
C GLY A 86 -16.14 23.45 1.73
N GLU A 87 -15.69 23.50 0.47
CA GLU A 87 -16.51 23.18 -0.71
C GLU A 87 -16.99 21.73 -0.69
N LEU A 88 -16.08 20.79 -0.41
CA LEU A 88 -16.40 19.36 -0.27
C LEU A 88 -17.46 19.12 0.82
N ASP A 89 -17.34 19.78 1.98
CA ASP A 89 -18.31 19.62 3.07
C ASP A 89 -19.66 20.31 2.75
N SER A 90 -19.65 21.41 1.99
CA SER A 90 -20.88 22.01 1.43
C SER A 90 -21.56 21.10 0.40
N ILE A 91 -20.79 20.41 -0.45
CA ILE A 91 -21.30 19.44 -1.42
C ILE A 91 -21.92 18.22 -0.69
N LYS A 92 -21.26 17.69 0.35
CA LYS A 92 -21.82 16.62 1.20
C LYS A 92 -23.16 17.04 1.81
N ALA A 93 -23.27 18.26 2.33
CA ALA A 93 -24.52 18.78 2.88
C ALA A 93 -25.64 18.87 1.83
N ALA A 94 -25.31 19.33 0.61
CA ALA A 94 -26.26 19.37 -0.51
C ALA A 94 -26.71 17.98 -0.98
N VAL A 95 -25.80 16.99 -1.01
CA VAL A 95 -26.12 15.59 -1.32
C VAL A 95 -27.04 15.00 -0.26
N ALA A 96 -26.70 15.13 1.03
CA ALA A 96 -27.52 14.62 2.13
C ALA A 96 -28.94 15.24 2.15
N TYR A 97 -29.07 16.54 1.83
CA TYR A 97 -30.38 17.18 1.67
C TYR A 97 -31.15 16.62 0.47
N SER A 98 -30.47 16.39 -0.68
CA SER A 98 -31.07 15.77 -1.86
C SER A 98 -31.56 14.34 -1.59
N GLU A 99 -30.80 13.55 -0.85
CA GLU A 99 -31.16 12.18 -0.46
C GLU A 99 -32.32 12.15 0.53
N SER A 100 -32.32 13.02 1.55
CA SER A 100 -33.47 13.19 2.46
C SER A 100 -34.75 13.54 1.70
N ASN A 101 -34.69 14.53 0.79
CA ASN A 101 -35.86 14.93 0.00
C ASN A 101 -36.34 13.81 -0.93
N LYS A 102 -35.44 13.00 -1.51
CA LYS A 102 -35.83 11.81 -2.29
C LYS A 102 -36.50 10.75 -1.40
N HIS A 103 -36.00 10.54 -0.19
CA HIS A 103 -36.58 9.61 0.77
C HIS A 103 -37.99 10.05 1.19
N ASP A 104 -38.20 11.34 1.47
CA ASP A 104 -39.50 11.92 1.79
C ASP A 104 -40.52 11.76 0.65
N GLU A 105 -40.12 11.94 -0.62
CA GLU A 105 -41.00 11.67 -1.77
C GLU A 105 -41.29 10.16 -1.95
N MET A 106 -40.29 9.29 -1.74
CA MET A 106 -40.51 7.84 -1.75
C MET A 106 -41.47 7.38 -0.63
N GLU A 107 -41.37 7.95 0.57
CA GLU A 107 -42.32 7.69 1.66
C GLU A 107 -43.74 8.15 1.30
N LYS A 108 -43.91 9.34 0.71
CA LYS A 108 -45.23 9.82 0.24
C LYS A 108 -45.83 8.87 -0.80
N LEU A 109 -45.04 8.47 -1.79
CA LEU A 109 -45.49 7.56 -2.85
C LEU A 109 -45.82 6.16 -2.30
N LYS A 110 -45.02 5.64 -1.37
CA LYS A 110 -45.30 4.37 -0.67
C LYS A 110 -46.61 4.43 0.10
N ARG A 111 -46.84 5.51 0.87
CA ARG A 111 -48.10 5.72 1.61
C ARG A 111 -49.31 5.86 0.69
N HIS A 112 -49.15 6.41 -0.52
CA HIS A 112 -50.21 6.46 -1.54
C HIS A 112 -50.60 5.05 -1.98
N TYR A 113 -49.63 4.23 -2.41
CA TYR A 113 -49.91 2.86 -2.83
C TYR A 113 -50.46 1.99 -1.69
N GLU A 114 -50.00 2.17 -0.44
CA GLU A 114 -50.58 1.51 0.73
C GLU A 114 -52.06 1.88 0.94
N GLN A 115 -52.45 3.15 0.69
CA GLN A 115 -53.85 3.61 0.76
C GLN A 115 -54.71 3.10 -0.41
N GLU A 116 -54.16 3.03 -1.63
CA GLU A 116 -54.84 2.42 -2.78
C GLU A 116 -55.06 0.92 -2.58
N ILE A 117 -54.04 0.19 -2.11
CA ILE A 117 -54.15 -1.24 -1.78
C ILE A 117 -55.17 -1.46 -0.66
N ALA A 118 -55.20 -0.62 0.39
CA ALA A 118 -56.22 -0.71 1.43
C ALA A 118 -57.63 -0.46 0.88
N SER A 119 -57.79 0.52 -0.01
CA SER A 119 -59.08 0.86 -0.64
C SER A 119 -59.59 -0.23 -1.57
N LEU A 120 -58.70 -0.82 -2.39
CA LEU A 120 -59.02 -1.95 -3.27
C LEU A 120 -59.39 -3.20 -2.48
N ASN A 121 -58.66 -3.52 -1.40
CA ASN A 121 -59.00 -4.64 -0.53
C ASN A 121 -60.36 -4.46 0.16
N GLN A 122 -60.70 -3.23 0.59
CA GLN A 122 -62.03 -2.93 1.14
C GLN A 122 -63.12 -3.10 0.08
N LEU A 123 -62.90 -2.61 -1.16
CA LEU A 123 -63.85 -2.77 -2.26
C LEU A 123 -64.07 -4.25 -2.62
N MET A 124 -63.00 -5.04 -2.75
CA MET A 124 -63.09 -6.50 -2.99
C MET A 124 -63.88 -7.20 -1.89
N LYS A 125 -63.67 -6.81 -0.63
CA LYS A 125 -64.41 -7.35 0.50
C LYS A 125 -65.89 -7.00 0.44
N GLU A 126 -66.24 -5.74 0.16
CA GLU A 126 -67.64 -5.30 0.03
C GLU A 126 -68.37 -6.04 -1.10
N VAL A 127 -67.71 -6.25 -2.25
CA VAL A 127 -68.21 -7.07 -3.36
C VAL A 127 -68.39 -8.53 -2.96
N GLY A 128 -67.44 -9.11 -2.22
CA GLY A 128 -67.53 -10.48 -1.69
C GLY A 128 -68.67 -10.66 -0.67
N ASP A 129 -68.85 -9.69 0.23
CA ASP A 129 -69.92 -9.65 1.21
C ASP A 129 -71.29 -9.46 0.55
N GLU A 130 -71.40 -8.67 -0.53
CA GLU A 130 -72.63 -8.52 -1.32
C GLU A 130 -72.96 -9.78 -2.15
N ALA A 131 -71.98 -10.38 -2.82
CA ALA A 131 -72.15 -11.63 -3.54
C ALA A 131 -72.60 -12.77 -2.59
N SER A 132 -72.02 -12.82 -1.39
CA SER A 132 -72.41 -13.77 -0.33
C SER A 132 -73.84 -13.53 0.16
N ARG A 133 -74.24 -12.27 0.39
CA ARG A 133 -75.61 -11.90 0.79
C ARG A 133 -76.64 -12.19 -0.30
N SER A 134 -76.32 -11.90 -1.56
CA SER A 134 -77.16 -12.23 -2.73
C SER A 134 -77.36 -13.74 -2.87
N THR A 135 -76.28 -14.53 -2.77
CA THR A 135 -76.32 -16.00 -2.82
C THR A 135 -77.15 -16.58 -1.66
N ALA A 136 -76.98 -16.06 -0.44
CA ALA A 136 -77.78 -16.46 0.71
C ALA A 136 -79.27 -16.15 0.53
N LEU A 137 -79.61 -14.99 -0.04
CA LEU A 137 -80.99 -14.59 -0.34
C LEU A 137 -81.62 -15.48 -1.43
N GLN A 138 -80.85 -15.89 -2.44
CA GLN A 138 -81.30 -16.86 -3.45
C GLN A 138 -81.62 -18.22 -2.81
N TYR A 139 -80.71 -18.78 -2.00
CA TYR A 139 -80.95 -20.04 -1.29
C TYR A 139 -82.14 -19.95 -0.32
N GLN A 140 -82.30 -18.84 0.39
CA GLN A 140 -83.45 -18.62 1.28
C GLN A 140 -84.77 -18.54 0.48
N THR A 141 -84.76 -17.90 -0.69
CA THR A 141 -85.91 -17.82 -1.58
C THR A 141 -86.28 -19.20 -2.13
N GLU A 142 -85.29 -19.98 -2.58
CA GLU A 142 -85.53 -21.33 -3.11
C GLU A 142 -86.02 -22.29 -2.02
N ARG A 143 -85.48 -22.19 -0.80
CA ARG A 143 -85.99 -22.93 0.37
C ARG A 143 -87.46 -22.63 0.64
N VAL A 144 -87.89 -21.37 0.49
CA VAL A 144 -89.31 -20.98 0.64
C VAL A 144 -90.18 -21.50 -0.52
N LYS A 145 -89.67 -21.58 -1.75
CA LYS A 145 -90.40 -22.24 -2.87
C LYS A 145 -90.57 -23.74 -2.60
N LEU A 146 -89.50 -24.42 -2.22
CA LEU A 146 -89.50 -25.86 -1.91
C LEU A 146 -90.39 -26.18 -0.71
N GLN A 147 -90.38 -25.33 0.33
CA GLN A 147 -91.29 -25.46 1.47
C GLN A 147 -92.76 -25.35 1.03
N LYS A 148 -93.11 -24.35 0.22
CA LYS A 148 -94.48 -24.21 -0.34
C LYS A 148 -94.88 -25.35 -1.28
N LEU A 149 -93.92 -25.95 -1.99
CA LEU A 149 -94.16 -27.12 -2.83
C LEU A 149 -94.41 -28.37 -1.97
N ASN A 150 -93.67 -28.52 -0.86
CA ASN A 150 -93.88 -29.60 0.10
C ASN A 150 -95.20 -29.43 0.87
N GLU A 151 -95.56 -28.21 1.28
CA GLU A 151 -96.87 -27.85 1.83
C GLU A 151 -98.00 -28.27 0.87
N LYS A 152 -97.88 -27.97 -0.43
CA LYS A 152 -98.82 -28.44 -1.46
C LYS A 152 -98.85 -29.96 -1.61
N TYR A 153 -97.71 -30.65 -1.59
CA TYR A 153 -97.71 -32.11 -1.66
C TYR A 153 -98.28 -32.74 -0.38
N GLU A 154 -98.15 -32.11 0.78
CA GLU A 154 -98.84 -32.52 2.01
C GLU A 154 -100.34 -32.26 1.93
N GLU A 155 -100.79 -31.15 1.32
CA GLU A 155 -102.20 -30.90 0.99
C GLU A 155 -102.76 -31.93 0.00
N GLU A 156 -102.06 -32.22 -1.10
CA GLU A 156 -102.44 -33.24 -2.09
C GLU A 156 -102.46 -34.65 -1.49
N VAL A 157 -101.46 -35.01 -0.67
CA VAL A 157 -101.43 -36.29 0.06
C VAL A 157 -102.57 -36.37 1.09
N ASN A 158 -102.90 -35.27 1.77
CA ASN A 158 -104.07 -35.23 2.66
C ASN A 158 -105.40 -35.30 1.89
N GLU A 159 -105.51 -34.65 0.72
CA GLU A 159 -106.67 -34.81 -0.17
C GLU A 159 -106.80 -36.26 -0.66
N LEU A 160 -105.72 -36.89 -1.12
CA LEU A 160 -105.73 -38.28 -1.59
C LEU A 160 -106.05 -39.24 -0.43
N ARG A 161 -105.53 -38.99 0.77
CA ARG A 161 -105.85 -39.71 2.01
C ARG A 161 -107.32 -39.54 2.42
N ASN A 162 -107.88 -38.34 2.23
CA ASN A 162 -109.30 -38.06 2.47
C ASN A 162 -110.20 -38.70 1.41
N LYS A 163 -109.80 -38.71 0.12
CA LYS A 163 -110.49 -39.39 -0.99
C LYS A 163 -110.51 -40.91 -0.79
N LEU A 164 -109.37 -41.50 -0.41
CA LEU A 164 -109.25 -42.92 0.01
C LEU A 164 -109.97 -43.24 1.34
N GLY A 165 -110.34 -42.22 2.12
CA GLY A 165 -111.27 -42.32 3.25
C GLY A 165 -112.74 -42.25 2.81
N HIS A 166 -113.04 -41.43 1.79
CA HIS A 166 -114.38 -41.24 1.24
C HIS A 166 -114.91 -42.50 0.53
N ASP A 167 -114.04 -43.26 -0.15
CA ASP A 167 -114.37 -44.59 -0.72
C ASP A 167 -114.76 -45.65 0.33
N ARG A 168 -114.80 -45.31 1.63
CA ARG A 168 -115.37 -46.15 2.70
C ARG A 168 -116.64 -45.59 3.34
N HIS A 169 -117.10 -44.39 2.99
CA HIS A 169 -118.29 -43.79 3.58
C HIS A 169 -119.24 -43.16 2.57
N ASP A 170 -120.16 -44.01 2.13
CA ASP A 170 -121.41 -43.75 1.42
C ASP A 170 -122.31 -42.67 2.08
N LYS A 171 -123.09 -41.96 1.25
CA LYS A 171 -124.27 -41.07 1.49
C LYS A 171 -124.11 -39.54 1.68
N LEU A 172 -124.89 -38.83 0.84
CA LEU A 172 -125.47 -37.46 0.98
C LEU A 172 -124.50 -36.25 0.88
N GLY A 173 -124.85 -35.12 0.24
CA GLY A 173 -125.99 -34.84 -0.65
C GLY A 173 -126.25 -33.34 -0.94
N GLN A 174 -126.52 -33.00 -2.22
CA GLN A 174 -127.17 -31.78 -2.77
C GLN A 174 -126.55 -30.35 -2.59
N ASP A 175 -126.53 -29.62 -3.73
CA ASP A 175 -126.96 -28.21 -3.95
C ASP A 175 -126.37 -27.04 -3.09
N ARG A 176 -126.13 -25.81 -3.58
CA ARG A 176 -126.36 -25.15 -4.90
C ARG A 176 -125.66 -23.77 -4.98
N ASP A 177 -125.54 -23.23 -6.21
CA ASP A 177 -125.49 -21.79 -6.61
C ASP A 177 -124.39 -20.87 -5.98
N GLY A 178 -123.81 -19.86 -6.67
CA GLY A 178 -123.89 -19.49 -8.09
C GLY A 178 -123.16 -18.17 -8.46
N ILE A 179 -122.41 -18.20 -9.58
CA ILE A 179 -122.17 -17.15 -10.62
C ILE A 179 -122.02 -15.65 -10.24
N LEU A 180 -120.91 -15.02 -10.68
CA LEU A 180 -120.72 -13.66 -11.29
C LEU A 180 -119.32 -13.07 -10.93
N SER A 181 -118.72 -12.08 -11.61
CA SER A 181 -118.53 -11.78 -13.05
C SER A 181 -117.49 -10.63 -13.22
N SER A 182 -116.97 -10.47 -14.44
CA SER A 182 -116.07 -9.43 -15.02
C SER A 182 -116.11 -8.00 -14.39
N LEU A 183 -115.06 -7.15 -14.46
CA LEU A 183 -114.52 -6.58 -15.71
C LEU A 183 -113.26 -5.68 -15.49
N ALA A 184 -112.54 -5.36 -16.58
CA ALA A 184 -111.22 -4.69 -16.65
C ALA A 184 -111.22 -3.13 -16.70
N LYS A 185 -110.02 -2.55 -16.97
CA LYS A 185 -109.65 -1.12 -17.27
C LYS A 185 -109.32 -0.26 -16.03
N GLN A 186 -108.43 0.74 -16.02
CA GLN A 186 -107.43 1.34 -16.96
C GLN A 186 -106.42 2.19 -16.09
N ILE A 187 -105.35 2.90 -16.51
CA ILE A 187 -104.73 3.40 -17.76
C ILE A 187 -103.18 3.55 -17.46
N LYS A 188 -102.20 3.16 -18.31
CA LYS A 188 -101.46 3.88 -19.39
C LYS A 188 -100.75 5.21 -19.01
N GLN A 189 -99.61 5.50 -19.69
CA GLN A 189 -98.75 6.72 -19.72
C GLN A 189 -97.47 6.65 -18.85
N MET A 190 -96.28 7.17 -19.23
CA MET A 190 -95.81 7.75 -20.53
C MET A 190 -94.25 7.72 -20.68
N ALA A 191 -93.78 7.81 -21.93
CA ALA A 191 -92.45 8.21 -22.44
C ALA A 191 -92.68 8.97 -23.78
N PRO A 192 -91.75 9.70 -24.47
CA PRO A 192 -90.27 9.83 -24.37
C PRO A 192 -89.83 11.26 -23.92
N GLY A 193 -88.59 11.77 -24.08
CA GLY A 193 -87.30 11.23 -24.56
C GLY A 193 -86.77 11.77 -25.92
N VAL A 194 -85.44 11.72 -26.11
CA VAL A 194 -84.61 11.97 -27.34
C VAL A 194 -84.32 13.44 -27.77
N GLY A 195 -83.03 13.73 -28.05
CA GLY A 195 -82.51 14.90 -28.80
C GLY A 195 -81.39 15.69 -28.07
N GLY A 196 -80.35 16.24 -28.71
CA GLY A 196 -79.88 16.09 -30.10
C GLY A 196 -79.11 17.31 -30.67
N SER A 197 -77.85 17.10 -31.08
CA SER A 197 -77.05 17.89 -32.07
C SER A 197 -76.37 19.25 -31.70
N ASN A 198 -75.05 19.15 -31.48
CA ASN A 198 -73.92 19.89 -32.10
C ASN A 198 -73.76 21.43 -32.17
N SER A 199 -72.47 21.81 -32.06
CA SER A 199 -71.74 22.99 -32.61
C SER A 199 -71.55 24.22 -31.70
N SER A 200 -70.45 24.99 -31.78
CA SER A 200 -69.04 24.71 -32.15
C SER A 200 -68.16 25.95 -31.84
N LEU A 201 -66.86 25.76 -31.58
CA LEU A 201 -65.77 26.76 -31.63
C LEU A 201 -65.74 27.99 -30.67
N ASN A 202 -64.58 28.13 -30.02
CA ASN A 202 -63.83 29.36 -29.65
C ASN A 202 -63.66 29.69 -28.15
N GLN A 203 -62.58 29.19 -27.52
CA GLN A 203 -61.65 30.04 -26.77
C GLN A 203 -60.30 29.34 -26.45
N GLU A 204 -59.40 29.25 -27.44
CA GLU A 204 -57.98 28.94 -27.23
C GLU A 204 -57.16 30.24 -27.39
N HIS A 205 -56.83 30.96 -26.30
CA HIS A 205 -55.87 32.07 -26.40
C HIS A 205 -55.19 32.53 -25.10
N GLU A 206 -54.92 31.64 -24.13
CA GLU A 206 -54.38 32.07 -22.81
C GLU A 206 -53.31 31.14 -22.20
N ASN A 207 -52.55 30.37 -23.01
CA ASN A 207 -51.49 29.48 -22.49
C ASN A 207 -50.25 29.32 -23.39
N LEU A 208 -49.86 30.37 -24.13
CA LEU A 208 -48.59 30.38 -24.90
C LEU A 208 -47.51 31.27 -24.25
N GLU A 209 -47.91 32.27 -23.46
CA GLU A 209 -46.99 33.27 -22.91
C GLU A 209 -46.08 32.72 -21.80
N ASP A 210 -46.61 31.87 -20.92
CA ASP A 210 -45.84 31.31 -19.79
C ASP A 210 -44.91 30.18 -20.22
N SER A 211 -45.23 29.48 -21.32
CA SER A 211 -44.31 28.52 -21.95
C SER A 211 -43.05 29.22 -22.48
N MET A 212 -43.18 30.45 -23.01
CA MET A 212 -42.03 31.22 -23.50
C MET A 212 -41.17 31.77 -22.37
N LYS A 213 -41.78 32.27 -21.28
CA LYS A 213 -41.05 32.77 -20.10
C LYS A 213 -40.15 31.71 -19.47
N LYS A 214 -40.61 30.45 -19.40
CA LYS A 214 -39.84 29.34 -18.84
C LYS A 214 -38.58 29.02 -19.67
N ALA A 215 -38.73 28.86 -20.98
CA ALA A 215 -37.59 28.61 -21.88
C ALA A 215 -36.57 29.75 -21.91
N GLN A 216 -36.99 30.99 -21.60
CA GLN A 216 -36.11 32.15 -21.55
C GLN A 216 -35.26 32.22 -20.26
N ALA A 217 -35.77 31.71 -19.13
CA ALA A 217 -35.02 31.62 -17.87
C ALA A 217 -33.90 30.57 -17.91
N ASP A 218 -34.18 29.38 -18.47
CA ASP A 218 -33.20 28.30 -18.61
C ASP A 218 -31.98 28.74 -19.47
N ALA A 219 -32.22 29.62 -20.45
CA ALA A 219 -31.19 30.19 -21.32
C ALA A 219 -30.33 31.30 -20.67
N GLU A 220 -30.78 31.92 -19.58
CA GLU A 220 -29.95 32.82 -18.76
C GLU A 220 -29.15 32.05 -17.70
N MET A 221 -29.74 31.02 -17.09
CA MET A 221 -29.04 30.18 -16.11
C MET A 221 -27.79 29.53 -16.71
N LEU A 222 -27.87 28.99 -17.94
CA LEU A 222 -26.71 28.42 -18.64
C LEU A 222 -25.61 29.46 -18.95
N LYS A 223 -25.97 30.73 -19.22
CA LYS A 223 -24.97 31.79 -19.46
C LYS A 223 -24.20 32.16 -18.19
N SER A 224 -24.83 32.06 -17.02
CA SER A 224 -24.18 32.37 -15.74
C SER A 224 -23.02 31.43 -15.39
N VAL A 225 -22.99 30.22 -15.95
CA VAL A 225 -21.94 29.21 -15.72
C VAL A 225 -20.89 29.18 -16.83
N VAL A 226 -21.27 29.42 -18.08
CA VAL A 226 -20.34 29.36 -19.22
C VAL A 226 -19.38 30.56 -19.25
N VAL A 227 -19.86 31.78 -18.99
CA VAL A 227 -19.02 33.00 -19.11
C VAL A 227 -17.80 32.99 -18.16
N PRO A 228 -17.92 32.66 -16.86
CA PRO A 228 -16.75 32.56 -15.98
C PRO A 228 -15.72 31.54 -16.46
N LEU A 229 -16.17 30.39 -16.98
CA LEU A 229 -15.28 29.34 -17.49
C LEU A 229 -14.55 29.76 -18.78
N GLU A 230 -15.19 30.55 -19.64
CA GLU A 230 -14.53 31.12 -20.82
C GLU A 230 -13.49 32.20 -20.45
N GLU A 231 -13.72 32.98 -19.39
CA GLU A 231 -12.74 33.93 -18.84
C GLU A 231 -11.56 33.22 -18.14
N GLU A 232 -11.80 32.16 -17.36
CA GLU A 232 -10.73 31.34 -16.76
C GLU A 232 -9.88 30.64 -17.83
N ILE A 233 -10.51 30.01 -18.83
CA ILE A 233 -9.79 29.36 -19.94
C ILE A 233 -8.96 30.38 -20.74
N SER A 234 -9.43 31.61 -20.87
CA SER A 234 -8.67 32.70 -21.51
C SER A 234 -7.48 33.15 -20.66
N THR A 235 -7.67 33.26 -19.34
CA THR A 235 -6.62 33.64 -18.37
C THR A 235 -5.53 32.56 -18.28
N LEU A 236 -5.91 31.29 -18.23
CA LEU A 236 -4.98 30.15 -18.21
C LEU A 236 -4.16 30.07 -19.51
N LYS A 237 -4.75 30.35 -20.68
CA LYS A 237 -4.01 30.44 -21.95
C LYS A 237 -2.98 31.56 -21.94
N TYR A 238 -3.31 32.73 -21.40
CA TYR A 238 -2.38 33.86 -21.27
C TYR A 238 -1.21 33.52 -20.33
N GLN A 239 -1.50 32.91 -19.17
CA GLN A 239 -0.45 32.46 -18.24
C GLN A 239 0.45 31.38 -18.84
N LEU A 240 -0.12 30.43 -19.60
CA LEU A 240 0.64 29.39 -20.31
C LEU A 240 1.58 29.99 -21.36
N GLN A 241 1.13 31.02 -22.09
CA GLN A 241 1.96 31.73 -23.07
C GLN A 241 3.15 32.45 -22.39
N CYS A 242 2.91 33.22 -21.33
CA CYS A 242 3.99 33.88 -20.60
C CYS A 242 4.96 32.88 -19.93
N ALA A 243 4.48 31.69 -19.53
CA ALA A 243 5.36 30.62 -19.05
C ALA A 243 6.23 30.03 -20.17
N GLN A 244 5.69 29.88 -21.38
CA GLN A 244 6.44 29.41 -22.56
C GLN A 244 7.51 30.42 -23.00
N GLU A 245 7.19 31.72 -23.02
CA GLU A 245 8.15 32.80 -23.29
C GLU A 245 9.32 32.76 -22.28
N LYS A 246 9.03 32.59 -20.98
CA LYS A 246 10.06 32.52 -19.92
C LYS A 246 10.94 31.25 -19.99
N ILE A 247 10.39 30.13 -20.45
CA ILE A 247 11.14 28.90 -20.75
C ILE A 247 12.03 29.09 -21.99
N GLN A 248 11.68 30.02 -22.88
CA GLN A 248 12.48 30.36 -24.05
C GLN A 248 13.63 31.32 -23.71
N GLU A 249 13.42 32.28 -22.80
CA GLU A 249 14.49 33.11 -22.21
C GLU A 249 15.53 32.25 -21.46
N LEU A 250 15.08 31.35 -20.58
CA LEU A 250 15.97 30.48 -19.79
C LEU A 250 16.77 29.45 -20.62
N LYS A 251 16.45 29.29 -21.91
CA LYS A 251 17.24 28.48 -22.86
C LYS A 251 18.25 29.32 -23.68
N GLY A 252 18.36 30.61 -23.41
CA GLY A 252 19.29 31.52 -24.07
C GLY A 252 20.68 31.63 -23.42
N GLU A 253 20.85 31.21 -22.15
CA GLU A 253 22.05 31.56 -21.35
C GLU A 253 22.99 30.39 -20.99
N GLU A 254 22.70 29.14 -21.40
CA GLU A 254 23.69 28.05 -21.33
C GLU A 254 24.69 28.14 -22.49
N GLY A 255 25.61 29.11 -22.39
CA GLY A 255 26.48 29.50 -23.50
C GLY A 255 27.76 30.26 -23.11
N ARG A 256 28.44 29.88 -22.02
CA ARG A 256 29.81 30.36 -21.76
C ARG A 256 30.68 29.41 -20.94
N ASP A 257 31.84 29.10 -21.50
CA ASP A 257 32.84 28.12 -21.03
C ASP A 257 33.90 28.77 -20.12
N PRO A 258 34.33 28.13 -19.01
CA PRO A 258 35.54 28.50 -18.28
C PRO A 258 36.62 27.40 -18.34
N SER A 259 37.70 27.65 -19.08
CA SER A 259 38.84 26.73 -19.21
C SER A 259 39.62 26.51 -17.88
N PRO A 260 40.29 25.35 -17.70
CA PRO A 260 40.79 24.94 -16.39
C PRO A 260 42.19 25.46 -16.03
N GLY A 261 42.40 25.78 -14.75
CA GLY A 261 43.75 25.77 -14.17
C GLY A 261 43.99 26.62 -12.93
N GLN A 262 44.04 25.97 -11.75
CA GLN A 262 45.21 25.98 -10.86
C GLN A 262 44.99 25.04 -9.66
N ARG A 263 46.01 24.21 -9.34
CA ARG A 263 46.02 23.39 -8.12
C ARG A 263 46.59 24.22 -6.98
N HIS A 264 45.85 24.40 -5.88
CA HIS A 264 46.41 25.02 -4.68
C HIS A 264 47.01 23.95 -3.76
N MET A 265 48.29 24.09 -3.44
CA MET A 265 49.00 23.21 -2.52
C MET A 265 48.57 23.45 -1.07
N THR A 266 48.49 22.37 -0.28
CA THR A 266 48.37 22.40 1.18
C THR A 266 49.67 22.94 1.81
N PRO A 267 49.60 23.82 2.82
CA PRO A 267 50.80 24.28 3.54
C PRO A 267 51.43 23.18 4.38
N GLU A 268 52.76 23.07 4.33
CA GLU A 268 53.54 22.12 5.13
C GLU A 268 53.64 22.54 6.61
N THR A 269 53.66 21.55 7.50
CA THR A 269 53.80 21.76 8.95
C THR A 269 55.23 22.17 9.31
N GLN A 270 55.42 23.40 9.81
CA GLN A 270 56.73 23.88 10.23
C GLN A 270 57.10 23.39 11.64
N SER A 271 58.34 22.94 11.81
CA SER A 271 58.91 22.44 13.07
C SER A 271 59.43 23.56 13.99
N LEU A 272 59.76 23.23 15.24
CA LEU A 272 60.23 24.19 16.25
C LEU A 272 61.49 24.97 15.81
N PRO A 273 61.66 26.23 16.26
CA PRO A 273 62.92 26.97 16.15
C PRO A 273 64.05 26.34 16.98
N ASP A 274 65.28 26.48 16.49
CA ASP A 274 66.49 26.04 17.17
C ASP A 274 66.90 27.03 18.28
N LEU A 275 67.19 26.53 19.49
CA LEU A 275 67.16 27.32 20.73
C LEU A 275 68.50 27.92 21.16
N ASP A 276 69.61 27.62 20.48
CA ASP A 276 70.97 27.91 20.98
C ASP A 276 71.57 29.27 20.55
N GLN A 277 70.77 30.19 20.02
CA GLN A 277 71.24 31.54 19.65
C GLN A 277 70.91 32.66 20.66
N ALA A 278 70.03 32.41 21.64
CA ALA A 278 69.70 33.39 22.69
C ALA A 278 70.75 33.43 23.80
N ARG A 279 71.49 34.54 23.91
CA ARG A 279 72.57 34.74 24.91
C ARG A 279 72.11 35.25 26.28
N ASP A 280 70.84 35.63 26.44
CA ASP A 280 70.24 36.06 27.70
C ASP A 280 69.20 35.01 28.19
N PRO A 281 69.34 34.44 29.40
CA PRO A 281 68.35 33.49 29.93
C PRO A 281 66.97 34.10 30.19
N GLU A 282 66.84 35.40 30.47
CA GLU A 282 65.53 36.01 30.69
C GLU A 282 64.71 36.15 29.41
N GLU A 283 65.33 36.45 28.28
CA GLU A 283 64.64 36.46 26.98
C GLU A 283 64.22 35.06 26.56
N ARG A 284 65.13 34.07 26.70
CA ARG A 284 64.85 32.65 26.43
C ARG A 284 63.67 32.12 27.27
N ILE A 285 63.54 32.55 28.54
CA ILE A 285 62.38 32.24 29.39
C ILE A 285 61.10 32.94 28.91
N LYS A 286 61.16 34.23 28.53
CA LYS A 286 59.99 34.99 28.03
C LYS A 286 59.46 34.41 26.72
N GLU A 287 60.34 33.98 25.82
CA GLU A 287 59.97 33.36 24.54
C GLU A 287 59.38 31.95 24.73
N LEU A 288 59.98 31.12 25.58
CA LEU A 288 59.41 29.82 25.94
C LEU A 288 58.04 29.95 26.63
N LEU A 289 57.84 30.97 27.48
CA LEU A 289 56.53 31.25 28.09
C LEU A 289 55.49 31.69 27.05
N LYS A 290 55.89 32.47 26.04
CA LYS A 290 55.03 32.88 24.92
C LYS A 290 54.65 31.68 24.05
N TYR A 291 55.62 30.83 23.69
CA TYR A 291 55.37 29.59 22.93
C TYR A 291 54.44 28.63 23.72
N LEU A 292 54.67 28.50 25.03
CA LEU A 292 53.80 27.71 25.92
C LEU A 292 52.40 28.30 26.06
N GLN A 293 52.21 29.61 25.91
CA GLN A 293 50.88 30.22 25.85
C GLN A 293 50.18 29.96 24.51
N THR A 294 50.89 30.02 23.38
CA THR A 294 50.32 29.68 22.07
C THR A 294 49.96 28.20 21.96
N GLU A 295 50.80 27.29 22.49
CA GLU A 295 50.46 25.86 22.59
C GLU A 295 49.27 25.59 23.52
N LYS A 296 49.12 26.36 24.61
CA LYS A 296 47.94 26.27 25.49
C LYS A 296 46.67 26.85 24.85
N ALA A 297 46.79 27.65 23.78
CA ALA A 297 45.66 28.12 22.99
C ALA A 297 45.30 27.10 21.89
N SER A 298 46.25 26.73 21.04
CA SER A 298 46.05 25.73 19.98
C SER A 298 45.56 24.39 20.53
N ARG A 299 46.06 23.97 21.70
CA ARG A 299 45.57 22.78 22.39
C ARG A 299 44.11 22.90 22.85
N LYS A 300 43.67 24.07 23.32
CA LYS A 300 42.26 24.30 23.69
C LYS A 300 41.36 24.30 22.46
N ASP A 301 41.82 24.89 21.37
CA ASP A 301 41.08 24.88 20.10
C ASP A 301 40.99 23.45 19.56
N LEU A 302 42.05 22.64 19.65
CA LEU A 302 42.04 21.20 19.37
C LEU A 302 41.11 20.41 20.29
N GLU A 303 41.15 20.64 21.60
CA GLU A 303 40.24 20.01 22.58
C GLU A 303 38.77 20.37 22.29
N MET A 304 38.49 21.60 21.82
CA MET A 304 37.17 22.04 21.35
C MET A 304 36.78 21.38 20.02
N TYR A 305 37.67 21.32 19.02
CA TYR A 305 37.42 20.62 17.76
C TYR A 305 37.16 19.13 17.97
N VAL A 306 37.92 18.46 18.85
CA VAL A 306 37.69 17.06 19.23
C VAL A 306 36.34 16.90 19.93
N ALA A 307 35.92 17.83 20.79
CA ALA A 307 34.59 17.80 21.41
C ALA A 307 33.45 17.97 20.38
N VAL A 308 33.61 18.89 19.42
CA VAL A 308 32.63 19.09 18.32
C VAL A 308 32.57 17.85 17.43
N LEU A 309 33.70 17.30 17.01
CA LEU A 309 33.76 16.08 16.18
C LEU A 309 33.22 14.85 16.93
N THR A 310 33.43 14.75 18.24
CA THR A 310 32.83 13.70 19.07
C THR A 310 31.30 13.88 19.16
N THR A 311 30.82 15.12 19.28
CA THR A 311 29.38 15.41 19.29
C THR A 311 28.74 15.09 17.94
N GLN A 312 29.36 15.48 16.82
CA GLN A 312 28.91 15.13 15.48
C GLN A 312 28.94 13.62 15.23
N LYS A 313 29.99 12.92 15.68
CA LYS A 313 30.05 11.45 15.61
C LYS A 313 28.89 10.81 16.37
N ASN A 314 28.58 11.29 17.57
CA ASN A 314 27.49 10.74 18.37
C ASN A 314 26.13 11.00 17.69
N ILE A 315 25.88 12.21 17.17
CA ILE A 315 24.65 12.51 16.42
C ILE A 315 24.51 11.60 15.19
N LEU A 316 25.58 11.41 14.41
CA LEU A 316 25.56 10.51 13.24
C LEU A 316 25.41 9.03 13.63
N GLN A 317 25.85 8.64 14.82
CA GLN A 317 25.63 7.29 15.37
C GLN A 317 24.18 7.12 15.81
N ASP A 318 23.62 8.09 16.55
CA ASP A 318 22.21 8.11 16.99
C ASP A 318 21.26 8.11 15.78
N GLU A 319 21.58 8.87 14.72
CA GLU A 319 20.86 8.86 13.44
C GLU A 319 20.99 7.53 12.70
N ALA A 320 22.17 6.90 12.69
CA ALA A 320 22.37 5.59 12.06
C ALA A 320 21.62 4.46 12.81
N ASP A 321 21.67 4.46 14.14
CA ASP A 321 20.98 3.49 14.98
C ASP A 321 19.46 3.70 14.94
N LYS A 322 18.97 4.96 14.82
CA LYS A 322 17.56 5.25 14.53
C LYS A 322 17.15 4.75 13.15
N ASN A 323 17.88 5.10 12.09
CA ASN A 323 17.57 4.66 10.72
C ASN A 323 17.56 3.12 10.61
N LYS A 324 18.37 2.43 11.43
CA LYS A 324 18.33 0.98 11.57
C LYS A 324 17.06 0.50 12.29
N GLY A 325 16.66 1.13 13.39
CA GLY A 325 15.38 0.82 14.06
C GLY A 325 14.17 1.03 13.16
N ASP A 326 14.12 2.16 12.44
CA ASP A 326 13.09 2.46 11.43
C ASP A 326 13.08 1.38 10.31
N LEU A 327 14.24 0.85 9.91
CA LEU A 327 14.35 -0.23 8.92
C LEU A 327 13.89 -1.60 9.49
N ASP A 328 14.28 -1.93 10.71
CA ASP A 328 13.87 -3.17 11.40
C ASP A 328 12.34 -3.18 11.61
N GLU A 329 11.70 -2.03 11.90
CA GLU A 329 10.25 -1.87 11.97
C GLU A 329 9.57 -2.06 10.60
N VAL A 330 10.09 -1.45 9.53
CA VAL A 330 9.59 -1.66 8.15
C VAL A 330 9.73 -3.12 7.72
N CYS A 331 10.78 -3.82 8.15
CA CYS A 331 10.94 -5.25 7.88
C CYS A 331 9.89 -6.10 8.63
N ALA A 332 9.59 -5.77 9.89
CA ALA A 332 8.54 -6.45 10.65
C ALA A 332 7.15 -6.28 10.02
N ILE A 333 6.79 -5.05 9.61
CA ILE A 333 5.52 -4.77 8.90
C ILE A 333 5.46 -5.54 7.57
N LEU A 334 6.56 -5.63 6.83
CA LEU A 334 6.64 -6.40 5.58
C LEU A 334 6.46 -7.91 5.82
N GLU A 335 6.88 -8.45 6.96
CA GLU A 335 6.65 -9.86 7.32
C GLU A 335 5.22 -10.13 7.79
N GLU A 336 4.60 -9.18 8.51
CA GLU A 336 3.18 -9.25 8.89
C GLU A 336 2.26 -9.19 7.66
N GLU A 337 2.49 -8.27 6.72
CA GLU A 337 1.78 -8.18 5.44
C GLU A 337 1.93 -9.46 4.59
N LYS A 338 3.15 -10.03 4.48
CA LYS A 338 3.36 -11.32 3.79
C LYS A 338 2.55 -12.44 4.43
N LYS A 339 2.47 -12.48 5.76
CA LYS A 339 1.70 -13.47 6.48
C LYS A 339 0.21 -13.29 6.25
N ALA A 340 -0.32 -12.07 6.38
CA ALA A 340 -1.72 -11.75 6.12
C ALA A 340 -2.12 -12.10 4.68
N HIS A 341 -1.25 -11.87 3.69
CA HIS A 341 -1.48 -12.26 2.30
C HIS A 341 -1.52 -13.80 2.11
N GLU A 342 -0.68 -14.57 2.81
CA GLU A 342 -0.70 -16.03 2.73
C GLU A 342 -1.89 -16.63 3.50
N ASP A 343 -2.27 -16.08 4.65
CA ASP A 343 -3.49 -16.45 5.39
C ASP A 343 -4.77 -16.16 4.55
N LEU A 344 -4.81 -15.01 3.85
CA LEU A 344 -5.87 -14.67 2.90
C LEU A 344 -5.91 -15.63 1.71
N ARG A 345 -4.74 -16.00 1.17
CA ARG A 345 -4.62 -16.96 0.06
C ARG A 345 -5.12 -18.35 0.46
N GLN A 346 -4.78 -18.84 1.66
CA GLN A 346 -5.28 -20.10 2.18
C GLN A 346 -6.80 -20.05 2.41
N THR A 347 -7.33 -18.94 2.90
CA THR A 347 -8.78 -18.70 3.03
C THR A 347 -9.48 -18.76 1.66
N TRP A 348 -8.92 -18.10 0.64
CA TRP A 348 -9.42 -18.17 -0.73
C TRP A 348 -9.37 -19.59 -1.33
N GLN A 349 -8.30 -20.33 -1.05
CA GLN A 349 -8.16 -21.69 -1.55
C GLN A 349 -9.17 -22.64 -0.85
N MET A 350 -9.37 -22.51 0.46
CA MET A 350 -10.42 -23.22 1.19
C MET A 350 -11.83 -22.90 0.66
N ALA A 351 -12.12 -21.63 0.35
CA ALA A 351 -13.41 -21.24 -0.24
C ALA A 351 -13.62 -21.82 -1.65
N ASN A 352 -12.55 -21.88 -2.46
CA ASN A 352 -12.59 -22.51 -3.78
C ASN A 352 -12.75 -24.03 -3.69
N ASP A 353 -12.04 -24.70 -2.77
CA ASP A 353 -12.18 -26.13 -2.51
C ASP A 353 -13.59 -26.49 -2.00
N GLN A 354 -14.19 -25.64 -1.14
CA GLN A 354 -15.58 -25.77 -0.71
C GLN A 354 -16.57 -25.56 -1.86
N PHE A 355 -16.36 -24.58 -2.74
CA PHE A 355 -17.20 -24.38 -3.92
C PHE A 355 -17.14 -25.59 -4.87
N LEU A 356 -15.93 -26.12 -5.12
CA LEU A 356 -15.73 -27.31 -5.95
C LEU A 356 -16.32 -28.58 -5.31
N GLU A 357 -16.28 -28.70 -3.98
CA GLU A 357 -16.94 -29.81 -3.26
C GLU A 357 -18.47 -29.68 -3.30
N SER A 358 -19.01 -28.47 -3.10
CA SER A 358 -20.44 -28.21 -3.26
C SER A 358 -20.92 -28.50 -4.69
N GLN A 359 -20.11 -28.21 -5.70
CA GLN A 359 -20.39 -28.55 -7.10
C GLN A 359 -20.32 -30.08 -7.32
N ARG A 360 -19.35 -30.79 -6.73
CA ARG A 360 -19.29 -32.27 -6.77
C ARG A 360 -20.52 -32.90 -6.13
N LEU A 361 -20.93 -32.44 -4.95
CA LEU A 361 -22.15 -32.89 -4.27
C LEU A 361 -23.40 -32.63 -5.11
N MET A 362 -23.54 -31.42 -5.68
CA MET A 362 -24.65 -31.10 -6.58
C MET A 362 -24.69 -32.01 -7.82
N MET A 363 -23.55 -32.33 -8.43
CA MET A 363 -23.47 -33.28 -9.55
C MET A 363 -23.83 -34.71 -9.12
N MET A 364 -23.44 -35.14 -7.92
CA MET A 364 -23.82 -36.47 -7.39
C MET A 364 -25.32 -36.54 -7.09
N ASP A 365 -25.93 -35.51 -6.54
CA ASP A 365 -27.39 -35.47 -6.31
C ASP A 365 -28.18 -35.36 -7.62
N LEU A 366 -27.66 -34.66 -8.64
CA LEU A 366 -28.22 -34.69 -10.00
C LEU A 366 -28.19 -36.11 -10.58
N GLN A 367 -27.05 -36.79 -10.56
CA GLN A 367 -26.92 -38.20 -11.01
C GLN A 367 -27.81 -39.15 -10.20
N ARG A 368 -27.97 -38.89 -8.90
CA ARG A 368 -28.88 -39.65 -8.03
C ARG A 368 -30.34 -39.43 -8.41
N MET A 369 -30.75 -38.20 -8.74
CA MET A 369 -32.08 -37.94 -9.27
C MET A 369 -32.29 -38.60 -10.64
N GLU A 370 -31.31 -38.52 -11.55
CA GLU A 370 -31.32 -39.24 -12.83
C GLU A 370 -31.51 -40.75 -12.64
N SER A 371 -30.90 -41.36 -11.61
CA SER A 371 -31.05 -42.79 -11.31
C SER A 371 -32.46 -43.22 -10.86
N VAL A 372 -33.32 -42.27 -10.47
CA VAL A 372 -34.73 -42.51 -10.07
C VAL A 372 -35.70 -42.27 -11.23
N LEU A 373 -35.26 -41.62 -12.32
CA LEU A 373 -36.08 -41.41 -13.52
C LEU A 373 -36.26 -42.71 -14.32
N SER A 374 -37.43 -42.87 -14.94
CA SER A 374 -37.65 -43.98 -15.86
C SER A 374 -36.82 -43.81 -17.14
N ALA A 375 -36.49 -44.93 -17.80
CA ALA A 375 -35.68 -44.95 -19.03
C ALA A 375 -36.26 -44.07 -20.16
N GLU A 376 -37.58 -43.84 -20.19
CA GLU A 376 -38.22 -42.94 -21.15
C GLU A 376 -38.03 -41.46 -20.77
N GLN A 377 -38.11 -41.10 -19.49
CA GLN A 377 -37.82 -39.74 -19.01
C GLN A 377 -36.34 -39.37 -19.22
N GLN A 378 -35.42 -40.30 -18.92
CA GLN A 378 -33.99 -40.15 -19.21
C GLN A 378 -33.74 -39.88 -20.70
N ARG A 379 -34.46 -40.58 -21.58
CA ARG A 379 -34.36 -40.41 -23.04
C ARG A 379 -34.85 -39.04 -23.51
N GLN A 380 -35.95 -38.55 -22.96
CA GLN A 380 -36.50 -37.23 -23.27
C GLN A 380 -35.59 -36.10 -22.78
N ILE A 381 -34.95 -36.24 -21.61
CA ILE A 381 -33.94 -35.31 -21.11
C ILE A 381 -32.69 -35.31 -22.02
N ALA A 382 -32.20 -36.47 -22.43
CA ALA A 382 -31.08 -36.55 -23.37
C ALA A 382 -31.40 -35.91 -24.74
N GLU A 383 -32.65 -36.01 -25.22
CA GLU A 383 -33.09 -35.35 -26.45
C GLU A 383 -33.20 -33.82 -26.28
N MET A 384 -33.63 -33.33 -25.11
CA MET A 384 -33.60 -31.90 -24.76
C MET A 384 -32.16 -31.37 -24.73
N GLN A 385 -31.27 -32.00 -23.96
CA GLN A 385 -29.86 -31.63 -23.85
C GLN A 385 -29.16 -31.61 -25.21
N LYS A 386 -29.50 -32.52 -26.12
CA LYS A 386 -28.99 -32.53 -27.50
C LYS A 386 -29.47 -31.32 -28.32
N LYS A 387 -30.74 -30.90 -28.17
CA LYS A 387 -31.28 -29.69 -28.82
C LYS A 387 -30.67 -28.42 -28.24
N ASP A 388 -30.40 -28.39 -26.94
CA ASP A 388 -29.68 -27.30 -26.29
C ASP A 388 -28.25 -27.18 -26.83
N GLN A 389 -27.48 -28.28 -26.87
CA GLN A 389 -26.14 -28.30 -27.48
C GLN A 389 -26.14 -27.88 -28.96
N GLU A 390 -27.17 -28.26 -29.73
CA GLU A 390 -27.33 -27.85 -31.12
C GLU A 390 -27.64 -26.34 -31.25
N ARG A 391 -28.42 -25.76 -30.33
CA ARG A 391 -28.66 -24.30 -30.26
C ARG A 391 -27.38 -23.54 -29.87
N ASP A 392 -26.69 -23.96 -28.82
CA ASP A 392 -25.47 -23.30 -28.34
C ASP A 392 -24.37 -23.33 -29.44
N ALA A 393 -24.27 -24.44 -30.17
CA ALA A 393 -23.40 -24.57 -31.35
C ALA A 393 -23.88 -23.77 -32.58
N GLN A 394 -25.15 -23.37 -32.63
CA GLN A 394 -25.70 -22.44 -33.63
C GLN A 394 -25.36 -20.99 -33.27
N GLU A 395 -25.60 -20.59 -32.02
CA GLU A 395 -25.30 -19.25 -31.49
C GLU A 395 -23.81 -18.93 -31.60
N LYS A 396 -22.93 -19.89 -31.27
CA LYS A 396 -21.49 -19.72 -31.46
C LYS A 396 -21.11 -19.42 -32.91
N LYS A 397 -21.69 -20.12 -33.89
CA LYS A 397 -21.45 -19.84 -35.33
C LYS A 397 -21.96 -18.47 -35.75
N VAL A 398 -23.10 -18.01 -35.21
CA VAL A 398 -23.60 -16.64 -35.46
C VAL A 398 -22.58 -15.63 -34.93
N LYS A 399 -22.10 -15.81 -33.71
CA LYS A 399 -21.09 -14.92 -33.10
C LYS A 399 -19.75 -14.90 -33.87
N ASP A 400 -19.26 -16.06 -34.29
CA ASP A 400 -18.05 -16.18 -35.13
C ASP A 400 -18.21 -15.42 -36.47
N LEU A 401 -19.41 -15.47 -37.08
CA LEU A 401 -19.74 -14.74 -38.31
C LEU A 401 -19.88 -13.23 -38.09
N GLU A 402 -20.43 -12.80 -36.95
CA GLU A 402 -20.51 -11.39 -36.56
C GLU A 402 -19.13 -10.79 -36.29
N GLU A 403 -18.24 -11.50 -35.60
CA GLU A 403 -16.86 -11.07 -35.39
C GLU A 403 -16.08 -10.95 -36.71
N MET A 404 -16.27 -11.89 -37.65
CA MET A 404 -15.71 -11.76 -39.01
C MET A 404 -16.27 -10.54 -39.75
N ARG A 405 -17.57 -10.24 -39.63
CA ARG A 405 -18.20 -9.07 -40.26
C ARG A 405 -17.69 -7.75 -39.67
N LEU A 406 -17.55 -7.67 -38.35
CA LEU A 406 -16.93 -6.55 -37.62
C LEU A 406 -15.44 -6.38 -37.96
N LYS A 407 -14.73 -7.47 -38.25
CA LYS A 407 -13.35 -7.41 -38.76
C LYS A 407 -13.33 -6.84 -40.18
N GLN A 408 -14.12 -7.37 -41.12
CA GLN A 408 -14.20 -6.84 -42.48
C GLN A 408 -14.61 -5.36 -42.55
N GLN A 409 -15.49 -4.90 -41.65
CA GLN A 409 -15.85 -3.48 -41.55
C GLN A 409 -14.66 -2.62 -41.11
N ARG A 410 -13.91 -3.03 -40.08
CA ARG A 410 -12.68 -2.34 -39.65
C ARG A 410 -11.62 -2.32 -40.77
N ASP A 411 -11.39 -3.46 -41.42
CA ASP A 411 -10.44 -3.58 -42.55
C ASP A 411 -10.83 -2.70 -43.75
N GLN A 412 -12.13 -2.41 -43.96
CA GLN A 412 -12.59 -1.44 -44.97
C GLN A 412 -12.44 0.01 -44.50
N GLU A 413 -12.67 0.29 -43.22
CA GLU A 413 -12.56 1.64 -42.66
C GLU A 413 -11.09 2.10 -42.60
N GLU A 414 -10.14 1.21 -42.25
CA GLU A 414 -8.71 1.50 -42.34
C GLU A 414 -8.26 1.78 -43.76
N ARG A 415 -8.73 1.01 -44.76
CA ARG A 415 -8.45 1.29 -46.18
C ARG A 415 -8.98 2.66 -46.60
N ARG A 416 -10.20 3.02 -46.20
CA ARG A 416 -10.77 4.37 -46.44
C ARG A 416 -9.94 5.48 -45.78
N LYS A 417 -9.40 5.24 -44.58
CA LYS A 417 -8.51 6.19 -43.89
C LYS A 417 -7.15 6.31 -44.59
N GLN A 418 -6.57 5.21 -45.07
CA GLN A 418 -5.34 5.22 -45.88
C GLN A 418 -5.53 5.90 -47.25
N ASP A 419 -6.66 5.66 -47.93
CA ASP A 419 -7.00 6.35 -49.19
C ASP A 419 -7.28 7.85 -48.97
N ALA A 420 -7.81 8.24 -47.81
CA ALA A 420 -7.96 9.64 -47.43
C ALA A 420 -6.60 10.30 -47.13
N LEU A 421 -5.70 9.63 -46.40
CA LEU A 421 -4.34 10.09 -46.14
C LEU A 421 -3.56 10.31 -47.44
N LYS A 422 -3.57 9.32 -48.36
CA LYS A 422 -2.95 9.46 -49.68
C LYS A 422 -3.49 10.65 -50.48
N LYS A 423 -4.81 10.89 -50.44
CA LYS A 423 -5.42 12.07 -51.09
C LYS A 423 -5.00 13.41 -50.47
N VAL A 424 -4.61 13.43 -49.19
CA VAL A 424 -4.03 14.61 -48.55
C VAL A 424 -2.56 14.78 -48.98
N GLU A 425 -1.77 13.71 -49.00
CA GLU A 425 -0.38 13.72 -49.49
C GLU A 425 -0.32 14.22 -50.96
N ASP A 426 -1.14 13.63 -51.84
CA ASP A 426 -1.37 14.01 -53.24
C ASP A 426 -1.76 15.49 -53.43
N ALA A 427 -2.38 16.10 -52.43
CA ALA A 427 -2.80 17.50 -52.45
C ALA A 427 -1.67 18.43 -51.98
N THR A 428 -0.92 18.05 -50.94
CA THR A 428 0.26 18.80 -50.49
C THR A 428 1.39 18.82 -51.52
N GLU A 429 1.65 17.71 -52.22
CA GLU A 429 2.77 17.65 -53.16
C GLU A 429 2.55 18.52 -54.41
N LYS A 430 1.28 18.75 -54.81
CA LYS A 430 0.91 19.62 -55.93
C LYS A 430 1.15 21.12 -55.69
N LEU A 431 1.52 21.53 -54.46
CA LEU A 431 1.84 22.93 -54.12
C LEU A 431 3.34 23.26 -54.17
N ARG A 432 4.22 22.32 -54.57
CA ARG A 432 5.64 22.60 -54.87
C ARG A 432 5.98 22.24 -56.32
N SER A 433 6.42 23.24 -57.09
CA SER A 433 7.00 23.05 -58.43
C SER A 433 8.15 24.02 -58.65
N PRO A 434 9.19 23.63 -59.39
CA PRO A 434 9.32 24.26 -60.71
C PRO A 434 9.91 23.39 -61.85
N ARG A 435 9.28 23.48 -63.03
CA ARG A 435 9.86 23.48 -64.40
C ARG A 435 10.49 22.19 -65.01
N LYS A 436 9.83 21.71 -66.08
CA LYS A 436 10.36 21.04 -67.31
C LYS A 436 11.05 19.66 -67.11
N SER A 437 11.03 18.70 -68.04
CA SER A 437 10.71 18.70 -69.50
C SER A 437 10.04 17.39 -69.99
N HIS A 438 9.87 17.25 -71.32
CA HIS A 438 9.47 16.07 -72.14
C HIS A 438 10.01 14.69 -71.66
N SER A 439 9.46 13.51 -72.04
CA SER A 439 8.67 13.16 -73.25
C SER A 439 7.84 11.85 -73.13
N ASP A 440 6.69 11.81 -73.82
CA ASP A 440 6.09 10.77 -74.71
C ASP A 440 6.14 9.22 -74.46
N SER A 441 5.10 8.57 -75.00
CA SER A 441 4.90 7.13 -75.31
C SER A 441 4.60 6.14 -74.15
N ILE A 442 3.63 5.21 -74.17
CA ILE A 442 2.84 4.43 -75.19
C ILE A 442 3.35 2.97 -75.35
N GLN A 443 2.44 2.00 -75.10
CA GLN A 443 2.50 0.55 -75.45
C GLN A 443 3.61 -0.32 -74.77
N SER A 444 3.53 -1.65 -74.68
CA SER A 444 2.39 -2.61 -74.66
C SER A 444 2.84 -4.03 -74.23
N SER A 445 1.86 -4.92 -74.00
CA SER A 445 1.87 -6.36 -74.36
C SER A 445 3.07 -7.29 -74.06
N ASP A 446 2.77 -8.32 -73.25
CA ASP A 446 3.01 -9.75 -73.52
C ASP A 446 4.37 -10.47 -73.31
N SER A 447 4.26 -11.53 -72.49
CA SER A 447 4.69 -12.93 -72.74
C SER A 447 6.13 -13.44 -72.52
N ARG A 448 6.22 -14.40 -71.58
CA ARG A 448 6.90 -15.72 -71.65
C ARG A 448 8.43 -15.81 -71.77
N GLY A 449 9.03 -16.65 -70.90
CA GLY A 449 10.22 -17.46 -71.26
C GLY A 449 11.17 -17.79 -70.11
N SER A 450 11.54 -19.07 -69.98
CA SER A 450 12.74 -19.56 -69.24
C SER A 450 14.02 -19.30 -70.07
N SER A 451 15.26 -19.55 -69.62
CA SER A 451 15.76 -20.42 -68.53
C SER A 451 17.21 -20.07 -68.12
N GLU A 452 17.74 -20.81 -67.13
CA GLU A 452 19.16 -20.87 -66.69
C GLU A 452 19.79 -19.55 -66.13
N ASP A 453 20.73 -19.56 -65.18
CA ASP A 453 21.83 -20.51 -64.97
C ASP A 453 22.30 -20.73 -63.50
N LEU A 454 22.81 -21.94 -63.24
CA LEU A 454 23.92 -22.37 -62.33
C LEU A 454 24.32 -21.55 -61.07
N SER A 455 24.21 -22.06 -59.82
CA SER A 455 25.14 -23.01 -59.11
C SER A 455 25.99 -22.32 -58.01
N SER A 456 26.47 -22.92 -56.90
CA SER A 456 26.35 -24.29 -56.31
C SER A 456 26.69 -24.32 -54.80
N HIS A 457 26.43 -25.48 -54.14
CA HIS A 457 27.07 -26.00 -52.90
C HIS A 457 26.74 -25.33 -51.53
N SER A 458 26.90 -25.97 -50.35
CA SER A 458 27.12 -27.38 -49.95
C SER A 458 26.98 -27.55 -48.41
N ASP A 459 26.85 -28.75 -47.79
CA ASP A 459 26.12 -29.99 -48.18
C ASP A 459 25.84 -30.90 -46.96
N SER A 460 24.56 -31.19 -46.70
CA SER A 460 24.00 -32.55 -46.48
C SER A 460 24.38 -33.46 -45.27
N ILE A 461 23.56 -34.53 -45.10
CA ILE A 461 23.59 -35.64 -44.08
C ILE A 461 22.89 -35.32 -42.74
N ALA A 462 21.72 -35.84 -42.31
CA ALA A 462 20.71 -36.84 -42.76
C ALA A 462 20.61 -38.16 -41.95
N GLN A 463 19.38 -38.74 -41.94
CA GLN A 463 18.91 -39.99 -41.28
C GLN A 463 18.62 -39.89 -39.76
N LYS A 464 17.73 -40.64 -39.09
CA LYS A 464 16.55 -41.54 -39.31
C LYS A 464 16.10 -42.01 -37.88
N SER A 465 14.97 -42.66 -37.56
CA SER A 465 13.60 -42.87 -38.09
C SER A 465 12.79 -43.70 -37.04
N SER A 466 11.45 -43.75 -37.11
CA SER A 466 10.53 -44.82 -36.57
C SER A 466 10.55 -45.18 -35.06
N SER A 467 9.47 -45.23 -34.25
CA SER A 467 8.15 -45.92 -34.36
C SER A 467 8.25 -47.47 -34.30
N ALA A 468 7.47 -48.24 -33.52
CA ALA A 468 6.37 -47.98 -32.57
C ALA A 468 6.13 -49.19 -31.60
N ASP A 469 5.15 -49.06 -30.69
CA ASP A 469 4.29 -50.08 -30.02
C ASP A 469 4.85 -51.37 -29.38
N ALA A 470 4.45 -51.64 -28.11
CA ALA A 470 3.81 -52.89 -27.63
C ALA A 470 3.52 -52.88 -26.10
N MET A 471 2.60 -53.74 -25.64
CA MET A 471 2.24 -54.02 -24.23
C MET A 471 2.75 -55.42 -23.79
N ASP A 472 3.11 -55.61 -22.51
CA ASP A 472 2.46 -56.57 -21.55
C ASP A 472 3.08 -56.47 -20.12
N GLY A 473 2.52 -57.17 -19.12
CA GLY A 473 3.05 -57.34 -17.75
C GLY A 473 3.82 -58.66 -17.51
N PRO A 474 3.85 -59.28 -16.30
CA PRO A 474 3.32 -58.84 -14.99
C PRO A 474 4.17 -59.25 -13.71
N THR A 475 3.65 -58.92 -12.50
CA THR A 475 3.74 -59.62 -11.17
C THR A 475 5.06 -59.88 -10.38
N GLU A 476 4.94 -59.72 -9.04
CA GLU A 476 5.71 -60.34 -7.90
C GLU A 476 7.24 -60.07 -7.81
N GLY A 477 7.97 -60.20 -6.69
CA GLY A 477 7.73 -60.54 -5.26
C GLY A 477 9.12 -60.62 -4.55
N ASP A 478 9.34 -60.78 -3.24
CA ASP A 478 8.54 -60.79 -1.99
C ASP A 478 9.51 -60.74 -0.76
N SER A 479 8.99 -60.65 0.49
CA SER A 479 9.65 -60.97 1.79
C SER A 479 10.67 -59.95 2.39
N PHE A 480 11.09 -59.97 3.67
CA PHE A 480 11.04 -61.01 4.74
C PHE A 480 11.16 -60.42 6.17
N LEU A 481 10.33 -60.90 7.13
CA LEU A 481 10.46 -61.06 8.63
C LEU A 481 11.35 -60.13 9.51
N ASP A 482 11.17 -59.93 10.84
CA ASP A 482 10.11 -60.05 11.89
C ASP A 482 10.76 -59.44 13.20
N SER A 483 10.43 -59.58 14.50
CA SER A 483 9.46 -60.32 15.33
C SER A 483 9.39 -59.73 16.78
N GLN A 484 8.27 -59.95 17.49
CA GLN A 484 8.14 -60.02 18.98
C GLN A 484 8.43 -58.79 19.88
N VAL A 485 7.88 -58.65 21.12
CA VAL A 485 6.55 -58.99 21.70
C VAL A 485 6.45 -58.37 23.12
N GLU A 486 5.25 -57.93 23.55
CA GLU A 486 4.86 -57.50 24.93
C GLU A 486 5.65 -56.33 25.59
N GLY A 487 5.09 -55.52 26.50
CA GLY A 487 3.71 -55.36 26.96
C GLY A 487 3.65 -54.62 28.32
N GLY A 488 2.78 -53.61 28.49
CA GLY A 488 2.53 -52.98 29.80
C GLY A 488 2.21 -51.47 29.83
N LEU A 489 0.92 -51.16 29.96
CA LEU A 489 0.28 -50.01 30.63
C LEU A 489 1.10 -48.74 31.01
N GLU A 490 0.74 -47.60 30.43
CA GLU A 490 0.32 -46.38 31.17
C GLU A 490 -0.49 -45.44 30.24
N GLU A 491 -1.37 -44.60 30.79
CA GLU A 491 -2.33 -43.78 30.01
C GLU A 491 -1.85 -42.34 29.77
N GLY A 492 -1.97 -41.86 28.52
CA GLY A 492 -1.67 -40.48 28.13
C GLY A 492 -2.35 -40.10 26.81
N LEU A 493 -3.10 -39.00 26.80
CA LEU A 493 -4.09 -38.64 25.76
C LEU A 493 -3.57 -38.71 24.32
N ARG A 494 -4.39 -39.28 23.42
CA ARG A 494 -4.36 -39.03 21.98
C ARG A 494 -5.58 -38.23 21.56
N VAL A 495 -5.42 -37.38 20.53
CA VAL A 495 -6.53 -36.77 19.78
C VAL A 495 -6.35 -37.14 18.31
N GLN A 496 -7.41 -37.64 17.67
CA GLN A 496 -7.47 -37.91 16.24
C GLN A 496 -8.49 -36.97 15.57
N ILE A 497 -8.23 -36.59 14.32
CA ILE A 497 -9.14 -35.75 13.52
C ILE A 497 -9.47 -36.37 12.16
N SER A 498 -8.55 -37.13 11.53
CA SER A 498 -8.81 -37.91 10.30
C SER A 498 -7.71 -38.97 10.02
N PRO A 499 -7.92 -39.92 9.09
CA PRO A 499 -7.16 -41.18 9.05
C PRO A 499 -5.66 -41.12 8.71
N GLU A 500 -5.18 -40.10 7.98
CA GLU A 500 -3.86 -40.17 7.31
C GLU A 500 -2.74 -39.29 7.90
N LYS A 501 -2.96 -38.59 9.02
CA LYS A 501 -1.88 -37.85 9.72
C LYS A 501 -1.95 -38.01 11.24
N THR A 502 -0.85 -38.50 11.81
CA THR A 502 -0.56 -38.43 13.25
C THR A 502 0.68 -37.55 13.45
N ILE A 503 0.56 -36.47 14.23
CA ILE A 503 1.68 -35.59 14.57
C ILE A 503 2.28 -36.06 15.90
N HIS A 504 3.60 -36.24 15.94
CA HIS A 504 4.34 -36.55 17.17
C HIS A 504 5.08 -35.29 17.62
N MET A 505 4.71 -34.72 18.77
CA MET A 505 5.55 -33.69 19.42
C MET A 505 6.72 -34.38 20.12
N PRO A 506 7.95 -33.84 20.05
CA PRO A 506 9.07 -34.30 20.86
C PRO A 506 8.94 -33.82 22.31
N HIS A 507 9.38 -34.64 23.28
CA HIS A 507 9.65 -34.15 24.63
C HIS A 507 10.94 -33.33 24.65
N LEU A 508 10.94 -32.20 25.37
CA LEU A 508 12.16 -31.49 25.74
C LEU A 508 12.98 -32.36 26.70
N SER A 509 14.32 -32.35 26.56
CA SER A 509 15.22 -33.11 27.42
C SER A 509 15.32 -32.51 28.83
N GLU A 510 15.74 -33.31 29.81
CA GLU A 510 15.96 -32.85 31.19
C GLU A 510 16.98 -31.68 31.27
N THR A 511 17.94 -31.64 30.33
CA THR A 511 18.88 -30.52 30.15
C THR A 511 18.20 -29.24 29.64
N GLN A 512 17.16 -29.34 28.81
CA GLN A 512 16.38 -28.18 28.36
C GLN A 512 15.43 -27.67 29.47
N LEU A 513 14.90 -28.55 30.33
CA LEU A 513 14.14 -28.12 31.51
C LEU A 513 15.01 -27.35 32.53
N LYS A 514 16.28 -27.73 32.70
CA LYS A 514 17.25 -26.97 33.52
C LYS A 514 17.54 -25.58 32.95
N ALA A 515 17.72 -25.46 31.64
CA ALA A 515 17.93 -24.16 30.98
C ALA A 515 16.74 -23.19 31.13
N LEU A 516 15.54 -23.68 31.50
CA LEU A 516 14.35 -22.87 31.78
C LEU A 516 14.11 -22.61 33.29
N THR A 517 15.01 -23.04 34.18
CA THR A 517 14.86 -22.88 35.64
C THR A 517 16.01 -22.14 36.34
N ASP A 518 17.14 -21.88 35.67
CA ASP A 518 18.16 -20.96 36.18
C ASP A 518 17.72 -19.48 36.00
N PRO A 519 17.84 -18.62 37.02
CA PRO A 519 17.44 -17.21 36.95
C PRO A 519 18.43 -16.38 36.11
N THR A 520 17.92 -15.54 35.21
CA THR A 520 18.76 -14.65 34.41
C THR A 520 19.42 -13.53 35.24
N PRO A 521 20.57 -12.98 34.79
CA PRO A 521 21.25 -11.87 35.48
C PRO A 521 20.35 -10.64 35.72
N GLU A 522 19.43 -10.34 34.80
CA GLU A 522 18.44 -9.26 34.97
C GLU A 522 17.49 -9.55 36.15
N LEU A 523 17.14 -10.82 36.38
CA LEU A 523 16.24 -11.20 37.47
C LEU A 523 16.93 -11.08 38.84
N GLU A 524 18.20 -11.48 38.94
CA GLU A 524 19.02 -11.25 40.13
C GLU A 524 19.27 -9.76 40.38
N ALA A 525 19.62 -8.99 39.34
CA ALA A 525 19.78 -7.54 39.43
C ALA A 525 18.49 -6.87 39.92
N ARG A 526 17.32 -7.26 39.38
CA ARG A 526 16.01 -6.74 39.78
C ARG A 526 15.63 -7.15 41.21
N GLN A 527 15.97 -8.36 41.66
CA GLN A 527 15.82 -8.74 43.08
C GLN A 527 16.77 -7.99 44.00
N SER A 528 18.01 -7.72 43.57
CA SER A 528 19.01 -6.99 44.35
C SER A 528 18.61 -5.52 44.53
N LEU A 529 18.10 -4.88 43.47
CA LEU A 529 17.49 -3.55 43.51
C LEU A 529 16.26 -3.53 44.44
N LEU A 530 15.38 -4.53 44.38
CA LEU A 530 14.21 -4.62 45.29
C LEU A 530 14.59 -4.89 46.75
N LYS A 531 15.66 -5.65 47.02
CA LYS A 531 16.23 -5.85 48.37
C LYS A 531 16.87 -4.57 48.91
N THR A 532 17.44 -3.74 48.02
CA THR A 532 18.01 -2.43 48.36
C THR A 532 16.91 -1.40 48.65
N ALA A 533 15.87 -1.35 47.82
CA ALA A 533 14.71 -0.47 47.99
C ALA A 533 13.89 -0.74 49.27
N LYS A 534 13.96 -1.96 49.82
CA LYS A 534 13.30 -2.35 51.09
C LYS A 534 14.17 -2.18 52.33
N ARG A 535 15.28 -1.43 52.26
CA ARG A 535 16.18 -1.16 53.41
C ARG A 535 16.44 0.32 53.71
N THR A 536 15.64 1.23 53.13
CA THR A 536 15.85 2.69 53.22
C THR A 536 14.72 3.48 53.88
N GLU A 537 13.95 2.86 54.79
CA GLU A 537 13.29 3.62 55.85
C GLU A 537 14.26 3.84 57.02
N SER A 538 14.52 5.10 57.35
CA SER A 538 15.18 5.58 58.58
C SER A 538 16.52 4.93 58.98
N ARG A 539 17.63 5.47 58.45
CA ARG A 539 18.73 6.12 59.24
C ARG A 539 19.90 6.50 58.34
N THR A 540 20.10 7.79 58.08
CA THR A 540 21.31 8.32 57.43
C THR A 540 22.50 8.21 58.38
N SER A 541 23.47 7.35 58.07
CA SER A 541 24.79 7.41 58.72
C SER A 541 25.56 8.62 58.20
N LEU A 542 26.06 9.46 59.11
CA LEU A 542 26.85 10.66 58.79
C LEU A 542 28.30 10.44 59.21
N GLU A 543 29.04 9.72 58.37
CA GLU A 543 30.46 9.43 58.60
C GLU A 543 31.28 10.05 57.46
N GLY A 544 32.32 10.83 57.81
CA GLY A 544 33.16 11.55 56.84
C GLY A 544 32.86 13.05 56.65
N ARG A 545 31.97 13.68 57.42
CA ARG A 545 31.79 15.15 57.43
C ARG A 545 31.85 15.72 58.85
N ARG A 546 32.76 16.67 59.09
CA ARG A 546 32.76 17.50 60.31
C ARG A 546 31.51 18.38 60.28
N LEU A 547 30.63 18.23 61.26
CA LEU A 547 29.55 19.19 61.49
C LEU A 547 30.18 20.54 61.85
N VAL A 548 30.01 21.50 60.95
CA VAL A 548 30.34 22.91 61.15
C VAL A 548 29.30 23.44 62.15
N SER A 549 29.74 24.00 63.27
CA SER A 549 28.79 24.57 64.25
C SER A 549 28.07 25.79 63.65
N ASP A 550 26.87 26.11 64.14
CA ASP A 550 26.07 27.23 63.59
C ASP A 550 26.85 28.54 63.54
N LYS A 551 27.72 28.79 64.54
CA LYS A 551 28.64 29.96 64.54
C LYS A 551 29.72 29.90 63.47
N GLU A 552 30.29 28.73 63.18
CA GLU A 552 31.25 28.57 62.08
C GLU A 552 30.54 28.65 60.72
N TRP A 553 29.28 28.22 60.63
CA TRP A 553 28.45 28.30 59.44
C TRP A 553 27.99 29.72 59.15
N ASP A 554 27.53 30.46 60.15
CA ASP A 554 27.23 31.89 60.08
C ASP A 554 28.47 32.69 59.70
N LEU A 555 29.63 32.38 60.31
CA LEU A 555 30.90 33.01 59.95
C LEU A 555 31.32 32.69 58.51
N LEU A 556 31.12 31.45 58.04
CA LEU A 556 31.37 31.08 56.64
C LEU A 556 30.40 31.78 55.68
N GLN A 557 29.12 31.91 56.03
CA GLN A 557 28.14 32.69 55.25
C GLN A 557 28.49 34.18 55.24
N GLN A 558 28.97 34.74 56.36
CA GLN A 558 29.40 36.12 56.45
C GLN A 558 30.67 36.35 55.63
N GLN A 559 31.65 35.46 55.69
CA GLN A 559 32.85 35.50 54.84
C GLN A 559 32.52 35.31 53.36
N LEU A 560 31.54 34.48 53.00
CA LEU A 560 31.02 34.36 51.63
C LEU A 560 30.27 35.62 51.19
N LYS A 561 29.48 36.26 52.06
CA LYS A 561 28.87 37.57 51.79
C LYS A 561 29.92 38.65 51.57
N GLU A 562 30.95 38.70 52.41
CA GLU A 562 32.06 39.64 52.25
C GLU A 562 32.88 39.35 51.00
N ALA A 563 33.17 38.08 50.68
CA ALA A 563 33.85 37.70 49.44
C ALA A 563 33.01 38.10 48.20
N ARG A 564 31.70 37.89 48.24
CA ARG A 564 30.75 38.29 47.18
C ARG A 564 30.57 39.81 47.07
N ALA A 565 30.79 40.55 48.15
CA ALA A 565 30.82 42.02 48.15
C ALA A 565 32.18 42.59 47.69
N LYS A 566 33.29 41.91 48.01
CA LYS A 566 34.65 42.24 47.56
C LYS A 566 34.86 41.90 46.08
N LEU A 567 34.25 40.82 45.60
CA LEU A 567 34.13 40.44 44.18
C LEU A 567 32.94 41.16 43.53
N GLY A 568 32.94 42.48 43.58
CA GLY A 568 31.84 43.36 43.19
C GLY A 568 31.58 43.49 41.67
N ARG A 569 31.34 42.38 40.98
CA ARG A 569 30.67 42.27 39.66
C ARG A 569 30.11 40.85 39.51
N PRO A 570 28.84 40.67 39.13
CA PRO A 570 28.37 39.35 38.69
C PRO A 570 29.13 38.96 37.42
N CYS A 571 29.47 37.68 37.25
CA CYS A 571 30.21 37.22 36.08
C CYS A 571 29.28 37.25 34.86
N ASP A 572 29.58 38.11 33.88
CA ASP A 572 28.74 38.28 32.68
C ASP A 572 28.55 36.97 31.90
N MET A 573 29.56 36.09 31.90
CA MET A 573 29.43 34.73 31.33
C MET A 573 28.45 33.85 32.11
N CYS A 574 28.47 33.90 33.44
CA CYS A 574 27.52 33.14 34.27
C CYS A 574 26.10 33.66 34.10
N ASN A 575 25.90 34.98 34.08
CA ASN A 575 24.60 35.60 33.80
C ASN A 575 24.08 35.19 32.41
N ASN A 576 24.97 35.11 31.41
CA ASN A 576 24.61 34.70 30.05
C ASN A 576 24.21 33.22 29.99
N TYR A 577 24.95 32.32 30.63
CA TYR A 577 24.55 30.90 30.74
C TYR A 577 23.27 30.70 31.56
N GLU A 578 23.05 31.49 32.61
CA GLU A 578 21.80 31.47 33.39
C GLU A 578 20.61 31.95 32.54
N ALA A 579 20.78 33.00 31.75
CA ALA A 579 19.76 33.47 30.79
C ALA A 579 19.50 32.48 29.64
N GLN A 580 20.54 31.84 29.09
CA GLN A 580 20.40 30.78 28.09
C GLN A 580 19.63 29.58 28.66
N LEU A 581 19.99 29.14 29.88
CA LEU A 581 19.31 28.04 30.56
C LEU A 581 17.84 28.39 30.85
N GLN A 582 17.55 29.61 31.28
CA GLN A 582 16.18 30.09 31.49
C GLN A 582 15.38 30.10 30.19
N ASN A 583 15.95 30.58 29.08
CA ASN A 583 15.31 30.55 27.76
C ASN A 583 14.98 29.12 27.33
N VAL A 584 15.93 28.18 27.42
CA VAL A 584 15.72 26.77 27.08
C VAL A 584 14.66 26.13 27.99
N GLN A 585 14.63 26.46 29.28
CA GLN A 585 13.58 25.98 30.19
C GLN A 585 12.19 26.55 29.85
N ASP A 586 12.09 27.81 29.41
CA ASP A 586 10.83 28.44 29.05
C ASP A 586 10.34 28.04 27.64
N GLU A 587 11.24 27.69 26.73
CA GLU A 587 10.91 27.01 25.48
C GLU A 587 10.45 25.57 25.73
N TYR A 588 11.16 24.80 26.56
CA TYR A 588 10.71 23.47 26.99
C TYR A 588 9.31 23.51 27.62
N LYS A 589 8.99 24.51 28.45
CA LYS A 589 7.63 24.70 29.01
C LYS A 589 6.59 24.98 27.91
N LYS A 590 6.90 25.83 26.91
CA LYS A 590 6.01 26.12 25.77
C LYS A 590 5.73 24.86 24.95
N GLU A 591 6.77 24.10 24.60
CA GLU A 591 6.60 22.87 23.82
C GLU A 591 5.90 21.77 24.63
N GLN A 592 6.14 21.66 25.94
CA GLN A 592 5.39 20.73 26.80
C GLN A 592 3.89 21.09 26.88
N VAL A 593 3.54 22.38 26.88
CA VAL A 593 2.13 22.83 26.84
C VAL A 593 1.50 22.55 25.46
N LYS A 594 2.23 22.79 24.37
CA LYS A 594 1.78 22.42 23.02
C LYS A 594 1.55 20.92 22.90
N ALA A 595 2.49 20.08 23.31
CA ALA A 595 2.38 18.62 23.30
C ALA A 595 1.12 18.16 24.05
N LYS A 596 0.90 18.65 25.28
CA LYS A 596 -0.32 18.37 26.08
C LYS A 596 -1.61 18.91 25.47
N SER A 597 -1.55 19.89 24.55
CA SER A 597 -2.72 20.36 23.80
C SER A 597 -3.02 19.48 22.58
N LEU A 598 -1.97 19.01 21.89
CA LEU A 598 -2.07 18.08 20.76
C LEU A 598 -2.54 16.69 21.22
N GLU A 599 -2.01 16.19 22.34
CA GLU A 599 -2.43 14.95 23.02
C GLU A 599 -3.94 14.95 23.33
N ARG A 600 -4.47 16.07 23.87
CA ARG A 600 -5.92 16.23 24.08
C ARG A 600 -6.72 16.25 22.80
N ARG A 601 -6.20 16.89 21.74
CA ARG A 601 -6.86 16.94 20.43
C ARG A 601 -6.92 15.56 19.80
N LEU A 602 -5.80 14.83 19.80
CA LEU A 602 -5.70 13.45 19.34
C LEU A 602 -6.68 12.53 20.10
N ASN A 603 -6.72 12.60 21.43
CA ASN A 603 -7.68 11.83 22.22
C ASN A 603 -9.14 12.18 21.90
N SER A 604 -9.45 13.45 21.59
CA SER A 604 -10.78 13.86 21.13
C SER A 604 -11.09 13.39 19.71
N GLU A 605 -10.10 13.31 18.82
CA GLU A 605 -10.23 12.80 17.45
C GLU A 605 -10.42 11.28 17.44
N ILE A 606 -9.71 10.55 18.31
CA ILE A 606 -9.90 9.11 18.59
C ILE A 606 -11.32 8.85 19.12
N GLN A 607 -11.76 9.57 20.15
CA GLN A 607 -13.11 9.39 20.70
C GLN A 607 -14.20 9.72 19.67
N ALA A 608 -13.96 10.71 18.79
CA ALA A 608 -14.86 10.99 17.66
C ALA A 608 -14.85 9.88 16.60
N ALA A 609 -13.72 9.19 16.39
CA ALA A 609 -13.64 8.02 15.50
C ALA A 609 -14.38 6.81 16.09
N GLU A 610 -14.19 6.50 17.38
CA GLU A 610 -14.94 5.43 18.06
C GLU A 610 -16.46 5.65 17.99
N ASN A 611 -16.92 6.89 18.18
CA ASN A 611 -18.34 7.22 18.13
C ASN A 611 -18.90 7.13 16.70
N ARG A 612 -18.10 7.45 15.67
CA ARG A 612 -18.48 7.18 14.27
C ARG A 612 -18.55 5.69 13.98
N GLN A 613 -17.62 4.89 14.49
CA GLN A 613 -17.64 3.43 14.29
C GLN A 613 -18.90 2.81 14.91
N LYS A 614 -19.20 3.12 16.18
CA LYS A 614 -20.43 2.65 16.86
C LYS A 614 -21.70 2.99 16.07
N TYR A 615 -21.78 4.19 15.51
CA TYR A 615 -22.92 4.60 14.67
C TYR A 615 -22.99 3.82 13.33
N ILE A 616 -21.85 3.48 12.73
CA ILE A 616 -21.79 2.59 11.56
C ILE A 616 -22.23 1.17 11.94
N ASP A 617 -21.76 0.64 13.08
CA ASP A 617 -22.11 -0.69 13.59
C ASP A 617 -23.64 -0.80 13.87
N GLU A 618 -24.23 0.25 14.47
CA GLU A 618 -25.67 0.38 14.72
C GLU A 618 -26.48 0.44 13.41
N LEU A 619 -26.05 1.24 12.43
CA LEU A 619 -26.68 1.30 11.10
C LEU A 619 -26.58 -0.03 10.36
N GLU A 620 -25.42 -0.69 10.38
CA GLU A 620 -25.23 -2.01 9.79
C GLU A 620 -26.16 -3.05 10.43
N SER A 621 -26.30 -3.03 11.75
CA SER A 621 -27.25 -3.92 12.45
C SER A 621 -28.69 -3.66 12.03
N SER A 622 -29.11 -2.39 11.94
CA SER A 622 -30.46 -2.03 11.46
C SER A 622 -30.70 -2.41 10.00
N LEU A 623 -29.69 -2.31 9.13
CA LEU A 623 -29.79 -2.71 7.72
C LEU A 623 -29.83 -4.24 7.56
N LYS A 624 -29.09 -4.99 8.40
CA LYS A 624 -29.16 -6.46 8.44
C LYS A 624 -30.54 -6.94 8.91
N GLU A 625 -31.11 -6.31 9.94
CA GLU A 625 -32.47 -6.62 10.41
C GLU A 625 -33.52 -6.34 9.32
N LYS A 626 -33.46 -5.18 8.66
CA LYS A 626 -34.43 -4.82 7.61
C LYS A 626 -34.27 -5.64 6.33
N THR A 627 -33.04 -6.04 5.97
CA THR A 627 -32.81 -7.03 4.90
C THR A 627 -33.47 -8.37 5.23
N ALA A 628 -33.30 -8.90 6.45
CA ALA A 628 -33.93 -10.15 6.87
C ALA A 628 -35.48 -10.07 6.92
N ASP A 629 -36.05 -8.95 7.33
CA ASP A 629 -37.50 -8.68 7.23
C ASP A 629 -37.98 -8.72 5.77
N MET A 630 -37.21 -8.15 4.84
CA MET A 630 -37.54 -8.12 3.41
C MET A 630 -37.39 -9.49 2.75
N GLU A 631 -36.31 -10.23 3.03
CA GLU A 631 -36.12 -11.62 2.56
C GLU A 631 -37.29 -12.52 2.99
N LYS A 632 -37.74 -12.38 4.25
CA LYS A 632 -38.90 -13.11 4.78
C LYS A 632 -40.21 -12.72 4.08
N GLN A 633 -40.41 -11.44 3.77
CA GLN A 633 -41.58 -10.99 3.00
C GLN A 633 -41.55 -11.50 1.55
N ILE A 634 -40.38 -11.47 0.90
CA ILE A 634 -40.18 -12.03 -0.45
C ILE A 634 -40.51 -13.52 -0.43
N LEU A 635 -39.97 -14.29 0.52
CA LEU A 635 -40.25 -15.73 0.64
C LEU A 635 -41.75 -16.03 0.83
N MET A 636 -42.45 -15.22 1.63
CA MET A 636 -43.90 -15.34 1.79
C MET A 636 -44.66 -15.06 0.48
N LEU A 637 -44.30 -14.01 -0.25
CA LEU A 637 -44.91 -13.67 -1.54
C LEU A 637 -44.59 -14.71 -2.62
N THR A 638 -43.38 -15.26 -2.66
CA THR A 638 -43.00 -16.35 -3.58
C THR A 638 -43.81 -17.61 -3.30
N ASN A 639 -44.01 -17.99 -2.04
CA ASN A 639 -44.84 -19.15 -1.68
C ASN A 639 -46.31 -18.93 -2.08
N GLN A 640 -46.88 -17.73 -1.82
CA GLN A 640 -48.23 -17.39 -2.26
C GLN A 640 -48.38 -17.42 -3.79
N LEU A 641 -47.37 -16.93 -4.52
CA LEU A 641 -47.38 -16.96 -5.98
C LEU A 641 -47.33 -18.40 -6.52
N GLN A 642 -46.54 -19.29 -5.91
CA GLN A 642 -46.52 -20.73 -6.24
C GLN A 642 -47.86 -21.42 -5.94
N GLU A 643 -48.54 -21.08 -4.84
CA GLU A 643 -49.89 -21.59 -4.54
C GLU A 643 -50.91 -21.09 -5.58
N CYS A 644 -50.84 -19.83 -5.99
CA CYS A 644 -51.68 -19.27 -7.06
C CYS A 644 -51.40 -19.92 -8.43
N GLU A 645 -50.13 -20.13 -8.79
CA GLU A 645 -49.76 -20.86 -10.01
C GLU A 645 -50.29 -22.29 -10.00
N LYS A 646 -50.14 -23.01 -8.88
CA LYS A 646 -50.69 -24.36 -8.72
C LYS A 646 -52.20 -24.36 -8.91
N TYR A 647 -52.93 -23.49 -8.23
CA TYR A 647 -54.38 -23.36 -8.37
C TYR A 647 -54.79 -23.05 -9.83
N MET A 648 -54.07 -22.15 -10.50
CA MET A 648 -54.31 -21.84 -11.91
C MET A 648 -54.04 -23.02 -12.85
N THR A 649 -53.08 -23.90 -12.55
CA THR A 649 -52.87 -25.13 -13.34
C THR A 649 -53.96 -26.17 -13.10
N GLU A 650 -54.41 -26.35 -11.85
CA GLU A 650 -55.53 -27.24 -11.51
C GLU A 650 -56.84 -26.80 -12.19
N VAL A 651 -57.17 -25.50 -12.15
CA VAL A 651 -58.34 -24.94 -12.84
C VAL A 651 -58.23 -25.09 -14.36
N ARG A 652 -57.05 -24.84 -14.95
CA ARG A 652 -56.82 -25.08 -16.40
C ARG A 652 -57.00 -26.54 -16.78
N GLN A 653 -56.57 -27.49 -15.94
CA GLN A 653 -56.78 -28.92 -16.17
C GLN A 653 -58.26 -29.30 -16.12
N GLN A 654 -59.00 -28.83 -15.10
CA GLN A 654 -60.45 -29.09 -14.97
C GLN A 654 -61.27 -28.47 -16.11
N TYR A 655 -60.90 -27.26 -16.57
CA TYR A 655 -61.52 -26.66 -17.75
C TYR A 655 -61.26 -27.50 -19.01
N THR A 656 -60.01 -27.96 -19.19
CA THR A 656 -59.62 -28.76 -20.37
C THR A 656 -60.36 -30.11 -20.41
N SER A 657 -60.50 -30.82 -19.28
CA SER A 657 -61.30 -32.06 -19.25
C SER A 657 -62.77 -31.78 -19.54
N SER A 658 -63.35 -30.73 -18.94
CA SER A 658 -64.76 -30.35 -19.15
C SER A 658 -65.06 -30.04 -20.62
N VAL A 659 -64.14 -29.40 -21.34
CA VAL A 659 -64.27 -29.12 -22.78
C VAL A 659 -64.24 -30.42 -23.60
N VAL A 660 -63.37 -31.38 -23.28
CA VAL A 660 -63.29 -32.68 -23.96
C VAL A 660 -64.56 -33.51 -23.71
N ASP A 661 -65.05 -33.53 -22.47
CA ASP A 661 -66.29 -34.23 -22.10
C ASP A 661 -67.50 -33.64 -22.85
N LEU A 662 -67.60 -32.30 -22.90
CA LEU A 662 -68.64 -31.58 -23.67
C LEU A 662 -68.57 -31.88 -25.17
N GLN A 663 -67.38 -31.86 -25.77
CA GLN A 663 -67.20 -32.21 -27.19
C GLN A 663 -67.64 -33.64 -27.47
N SER A 664 -67.29 -34.60 -26.60
CA SER A 664 -67.70 -36.00 -26.77
C SER A 664 -69.22 -36.16 -26.68
N SER A 665 -69.88 -35.54 -25.69
CA SER A 665 -71.33 -35.61 -25.49
C SER A 665 -72.10 -34.98 -26.65
N LEU A 666 -71.62 -33.85 -27.19
CA LEU A 666 -72.25 -33.18 -28.32
C LEU A 666 -72.12 -34.00 -29.61
N LEU A 667 -70.96 -34.61 -29.85
CA LEU A 667 -70.74 -35.49 -31.00
C LEU A 667 -71.68 -36.72 -30.95
N THR A 668 -71.84 -37.36 -29.78
CA THR A 668 -72.77 -38.49 -29.62
C THR A 668 -74.21 -38.09 -29.91
N LYS A 669 -74.69 -36.95 -29.39
CA LYS A 669 -76.06 -36.45 -29.64
C LYS A 669 -76.31 -36.16 -31.11
N LEU A 670 -75.37 -35.51 -31.79
CA LEU A 670 -75.46 -35.24 -33.23
C LEU A 670 -75.48 -36.53 -34.08
N GLN A 671 -74.84 -37.60 -33.60
CA GLN A 671 -74.92 -38.92 -34.21
C GLN A 671 -76.36 -39.51 -34.07
N GLU A 672 -76.88 -39.52 -32.84
CA GLU A 672 -78.22 -40.05 -32.51
C GLU A 672 -79.35 -39.29 -33.23
N GLU A 673 -79.24 -37.97 -33.35
CA GLU A 673 -80.23 -37.14 -34.06
C GLU A 673 -80.24 -37.41 -35.56
N ASN A 674 -79.08 -37.62 -36.19
CA ASN A 674 -78.99 -38.01 -37.61
C ASN A 674 -79.68 -39.35 -37.88
N ASP A 675 -79.36 -40.39 -37.09
CA ASP A 675 -79.99 -41.71 -37.23
C ASP A 675 -81.52 -41.64 -36.99
N SER A 676 -81.95 -40.82 -36.02
CA SER A 676 -83.36 -40.53 -35.76
C SER A 676 -84.07 -39.87 -36.95
N LEU A 677 -83.43 -38.89 -37.59
CA LEU A 677 -83.97 -38.18 -38.76
C LEU A 677 -84.06 -39.09 -39.99
N VAL A 678 -83.00 -39.87 -40.28
CA VAL A 678 -83.01 -40.88 -41.37
C VAL A 678 -84.16 -41.87 -41.18
N GLY A 679 -84.37 -42.38 -39.96
CA GLY A 679 -85.48 -43.26 -39.63
C GLY A 679 -86.87 -42.63 -39.79
N LYS A 680 -87.02 -41.33 -39.50
CA LYS A 680 -88.28 -40.58 -39.69
C LYS A 680 -88.59 -40.34 -41.17
N HIS A 681 -87.61 -39.90 -41.96
CA HIS A 681 -87.80 -39.66 -43.40
C HIS A 681 -88.16 -40.96 -44.15
N SER A 682 -87.54 -42.08 -43.80
CA SER A 682 -87.88 -43.40 -44.36
C SER A 682 -89.35 -43.79 -44.12
N LYS A 683 -89.86 -43.62 -42.89
CA LYS A 683 -91.26 -43.93 -42.56
C LYS A 683 -92.26 -43.02 -43.27
N ASN A 684 -92.01 -41.72 -43.31
CA ASN A 684 -92.90 -40.77 -43.99
C ASN A 684 -93.01 -41.06 -45.50
N ALA A 685 -91.88 -41.40 -46.14
CA ALA A 685 -91.87 -41.83 -47.54
C ALA A 685 -92.69 -43.11 -47.79
N GLN A 686 -92.72 -44.05 -46.84
CA GLN A 686 -93.57 -45.25 -46.95
C GLN A 686 -95.07 -44.96 -46.74
N GLN A 687 -95.44 -43.97 -45.93
CA GLN A 687 -96.85 -43.62 -45.74
C GLN A 687 -97.44 -42.92 -46.98
N LEU A 688 -96.70 -41.95 -47.54
CA LEU A 688 -97.09 -41.22 -48.75
C LEU A 688 -97.19 -42.09 -50.03
N GLN A 689 -96.80 -43.36 -49.96
CA GLN A 689 -96.85 -44.30 -51.08
C GLN A 689 -98.06 -45.25 -51.04
N ASN A 690 -98.93 -45.15 -50.02
CA ASN A 690 -99.99 -46.14 -49.73
C ASN A 690 -101.40 -45.53 -49.52
N GLU A 691 -101.67 -44.30 -49.98
CA GLU A 691 -102.99 -43.65 -49.85
C GLU A 691 -103.84 -43.77 -51.13
N ASP A 692 -104.89 -44.60 -51.09
CA ASP A 692 -105.91 -44.71 -52.14
C ASP A 692 -107.00 -43.63 -52.02
N ILE A 693 -107.28 -42.93 -53.12
CA ILE A 693 -108.24 -41.82 -53.16
C ILE A 693 -109.64 -42.33 -53.55
N ASN A 694 -110.66 -42.01 -52.74
CA ASN A 694 -112.04 -42.49 -52.91
C ASN A 694 -113.05 -41.31 -52.98
N LEU A 695 -114.06 -41.39 -53.87
CA LEU A 695 -114.87 -40.24 -54.29
C LEU A 695 -116.39 -40.45 -54.04
N PRO A 696 -117.02 -39.76 -53.06
CA PRO A 696 -118.44 -39.98 -52.70
C PRO A 696 -119.46 -39.24 -53.59
N ASN A 697 -120.61 -39.87 -53.82
CA ASN A 697 -121.73 -39.37 -54.64
C ASN A 697 -122.98 -39.06 -53.77
N ASN A 698 -123.29 -37.78 -53.50
CA ASN A 698 -124.67 -37.26 -53.32
C ASN A 698 -124.70 -35.70 -53.18
N MET A 699 -125.54 -35.02 -53.95
CA MET A 699 -125.60 -33.55 -54.05
C MET A 699 -126.10 -32.83 -52.77
N GLU A 700 -127.10 -33.37 -52.06
CA GLU A 700 -127.60 -32.72 -50.84
C GLU A 700 -126.65 -32.89 -49.65
N MET A 701 -125.97 -34.04 -49.56
CA MET A 701 -124.93 -34.25 -48.55
C MET A 701 -123.74 -33.31 -48.78
N LEU A 702 -123.39 -33.05 -50.06
CA LEU A 702 -122.37 -32.06 -50.43
C LEU A 702 -122.71 -30.64 -49.98
N LEU A 703 -123.98 -30.20 -49.99
CA LEU A 703 -124.32 -28.84 -49.54
C LEU A 703 -124.25 -28.66 -48.02
N LEU A 704 -124.53 -29.69 -47.23
CA LEU A 704 -124.29 -29.68 -45.79
C LEU A 704 -122.79 -29.78 -45.49
N LYS A 705 -122.07 -30.70 -46.15
CA LYS A 705 -120.61 -30.80 -46.06
C LYS A 705 -119.91 -29.50 -46.42
N TYR A 706 -120.22 -28.87 -47.54
CA TYR A 706 -119.62 -27.58 -47.90
C TYR A 706 -119.90 -26.48 -46.85
N ARG A 707 -121.06 -26.47 -46.18
CA ARG A 707 -121.30 -25.54 -45.08
C ARG A 707 -120.48 -25.88 -43.84
N GLU A 708 -120.37 -27.16 -43.50
CA GLU A 708 -119.57 -27.66 -42.39
C GLU A 708 -118.07 -27.43 -42.63
N GLU A 709 -117.56 -27.77 -43.81
CA GLU A 709 -116.21 -27.47 -44.31
C GLU A 709 -115.92 -25.97 -44.33
N ILE A 710 -116.85 -25.11 -44.75
CA ILE A 710 -116.67 -23.64 -44.68
C ILE A 710 -116.63 -23.14 -43.23
N ILE A 711 -117.38 -23.74 -42.30
CA ILE A 711 -117.33 -23.39 -40.88
C ILE A 711 -116.03 -23.90 -40.25
N GLN A 712 -115.65 -25.15 -40.49
CA GLN A 712 -114.39 -25.75 -40.03
C GLN A 712 -113.18 -24.97 -40.59
N ALA A 713 -113.18 -24.61 -41.87
CA ALA A 713 -112.13 -23.79 -42.49
C ALA A 713 -112.08 -22.36 -41.92
N LYS A 714 -113.24 -21.78 -41.53
CA LYS A 714 -113.26 -20.48 -40.82
C LYS A 714 -112.70 -20.57 -39.41
N VAL A 715 -113.11 -21.57 -38.63
CA VAL A 715 -112.58 -21.80 -37.27
C VAL A 715 -111.09 -22.15 -37.31
N ALA A 716 -110.66 -22.97 -38.26
CA ALA A 716 -109.25 -23.27 -38.49
C ALA A 716 -108.45 -22.03 -38.93
N LYS A 717 -109.02 -21.16 -39.78
CA LYS A 717 -108.42 -19.86 -40.14
C LYS A 717 -108.30 -18.93 -38.94
N GLU A 718 -109.33 -18.87 -38.09
CA GLU A 718 -109.34 -18.00 -36.91
C GLU A 718 -108.34 -18.48 -35.85
N HIS A 719 -108.30 -19.80 -35.61
CA HIS A 719 -107.31 -20.44 -34.73
C HIS A 719 -105.87 -20.29 -35.26
N THR A 720 -105.62 -20.51 -36.55
CA THR A 720 -104.28 -20.31 -37.15
C THR A 720 -103.88 -18.84 -37.18
N GLU A 721 -104.81 -17.90 -37.40
CA GLU A 721 -104.54 -16.48 -37.23
C GLU A 721 -104.16 -16.10 -35.78
N GLU A 722 -104.79 -16.72 -34.78
CA GLU A 722 -104.48 -16.47 -33.36
C GLU A 722 -103.14 -17.10 -32.96
N THR A 723 -102.85 -18.31 -33.43
CA THR A 723 -101.53 -18.95 -33.28
C THR A 723 -100.43 -18.10 -33.94
N LEU A 724 -100.61 -17.67 -35.18
CA LEU A 724 -99.66 -16.79 -35.89
C LEU A 724 -99.49 -15.43 -35.18
N LYS A 725 -100.54 -14.87 -34.54
CA LYS A 725 -100.42 -13.66 -33.71
C LYS A 725 -99.58 -13.92 -32.46
N SER A 726 -99.69 -15.10 -31.84
CA SER A 726 -98.88 -15.48 -30.69
C SER A 726 -97.42 -15.76 -31.06
N GLU A 727 -97.16 -16.44 -32.18
CA GLU A 727 -95.80 -16.64 -32.72
C GLU A 727 -95.15 -15.32 -33.12
N LEU A 728 -95.87 -14.40 -33.78
CA LEU A 728 -95.36 -13.06 -34.10
C LEU A 728 -95.05 -12.24 -32.84
N MET A 729 -95.83 -12.39 -31.76
CA MET A 729 -95.52 -11.77 -30.47
C MET A 729 -94.28 -12.39 -29.81
N PHE A 730 -94.13 -13.72 -29.86
CA PHE A 730 -92.97 -14.43 -29.34
C PHE A 730 -91.70 -14.05 -30.10
N LEU A 731 -91.69 -14.21 -31.43
CA LEU A 731 -90.55 -13.87 -32.30
C LEU A 731 -90.16 -12.40 -32.18
N LYS A 732 -91.13 -11.48 -32.08
CA LYS A 732 -90.84 -10.07 -31.81
C LYS A 732 -90.16 -9.86 -30.46
N THR A 733 -90.61 -10.56 -29.42
CA THR A 733 -90.01 -10.47 -28.08
C THR A 733 -88.59 -11.04 -28.07
N GLN A 734 -88.37 -12.17 -28.76
CA GLN A 734 -87.05 -12.78 -28.95
C GLN A 734 -86.09 -11.83 -29.69
N VAL A 735 -86.49 -11.29 -30.85
CA VAL A 735 -85.68 -10.33 -31.62
C VAL A 735 -85.38 -9.06 -30.81
N GLN A 736 -86.28 -8.62 -29.93
CA GLN A 736 -86.01 -7.49 -29.03
C GLN A 736 -85.00 -7.85 -27.93
N ALA A 737 -85.02 -9.08 -27.40
CA ALA A 737 -84.02 -9.55 -26.43
C ALA A 737 -82.64 -9.74 -27.08
N GLU A 738 -82.57 -10.41 -28.24
CA GLU A 738 -81.33 -10.60 -29.02
C GLU A 738 -80.71 -9.24 -29.42
N GLN A 739 -81.53 -8.24 -29.75
CA GLN A 739 -81.05 -6.89 -30.06
C GLN A 739 -80.57 -6.11 -28.82
N GLN A 740 -81.10 -6.41 -27.62
CA GLN A 740 -80.57 -5.87 -26.36
C GLN A 740 -79.24 -6.54 -25.98
N GLU A 741 -79.16 -7.87 -26.05
CA GLU A 741 -77.94 -8.63 -25.81
C GLU A 741 -76.82 -8.18 -26.78
N LYS A 742 -77.15 -8.04 -28.08
CA LYS A 742 -76.23 -7.47 -29.08
C LYS A 742 -75.73 -6.08 -28.69
N THR A 743 -76.60 -5.18 -28.24
CA THR A 743 -76.16 -3.82 -27.89
C THR A 743 -75.27 -3.81 -26.64
N THR A 744 -75.54 -4.64 -25.64
CA THR A 744 -74.62 -4.81 -24.50
C THR A 744 -73.26 -5.40 -24.89
N LEU A 745 -73.23 -6.32 -25.88
CA LEU A 745 -71.98 -6.84 -26.45
C LEU A 745 -71.22 -5.78 -27.26
N GLU A 746 -71.92 -4.97 -28.07
CA GLU A 746 -71.31 -3.86 -28.80
C GLU A 746 -70.76 -2.78 -27.85
N GLU A 747 -71.43 -2.48 -26.73
CA GLU A 747 -70.96 -1.56 -25.69
C GLU A 747 -69.72 -2.07 -24.95
N THR A 748 -69.75 -3.33 -24.47
CA THR A 748 -68.60 -3.95 -23.78
C THR A 748 -67.37 -4.07 -24.67
N LEU A 749 -67.52 -4.53 -25.92
CA LEU A 749 -66.43 -4.58 -26.89
C LEU A 749 -65.87 -3.19 -27.22
N THR A 750 -66.72 -2.16 -27.26
CA THR A 750 -66.26 -0.77 -27.43
C THR A 750 -65.43 -0.31 -26.24
N GLN A 751 -65.84 -0.65 -25.01
CA GLN A 751 -65.08 -0.31 -23.82
C GLN A 751 -63.74 -1.06 -23.74
N ASP A 752 -63.69 -2.34 -24.12
CA ASP A 752 -62.43 -3.09 -24.22
C ASP A 752 -61.50 -2.55 -25.30
N ILE A 753 -62.02 -2.10 -26.44
CA ILE A 753 -61.22 -1.41 -27.48
C ILE A 753 -60.60 -0.14 -26.90
N ASN A 754 -61.34 0.67 -26.16
CA ASN A 754 -60.82 1.88 -25.51
C ASN A 754 -59.75 1.54 -24.46
N ASN A 755 -60.03 0.56 -23.59
CA ASN A 755 -59.08 0.05 -22.58
C ASN A 755 -57.76 -0.44 -23.20
N LEU A 756 -57.82 -1.04 -24.40
CA LEU A 756 -56.64 -1.49 -25.15
C LEU A 756 -55.90 -0.34 -25.84
N GLN A 757 -56.61 0.69 -26.32
CA GLN A 757 -56.00 1.90 -26.88
C GLN A 757 -55.24 2.70 -25.82
N GLU A 758 -55.80 2.89 -24.62
CA GLU A 758 -55.09 3.55 -23.51
C GLU A 758 -53.81 2.80 -23.11
N LYS A 759 -53.88 1.46 -23.02
CA LYS A 759 -52.71 0.60 -22.75
C LYS A 759 -51.65 0.70 -23.85
N LEU A 760 -52.06 0.79 -25.11
CA LEU A 760 -51.14 0.98 -26.24
C LEU A 760 -50.39 2.32 -26.12
N VAL A 761 -51.10 3.42 -25.86
CA VAL A 761 -50.51 4.76 -25.69
C VAL A 761 -49.53 4.80 -24.50
N MET A 762 -49.88 4.18 -23.37
CA MET A 762 -48.93 4.04 -22.25
C MET A 762 -47.69 3.23 -22.66
N GLN A 763 -47.86 2.12 -23.38
CA GLN A 763 -46.74 1.30 -23.84
C GLN A 763 -45.83 2.03 -24.85
N GLU A 764 -46.39 2.86 -25.73
CA GLU A 764 -45.61 3.72 -26.64
C GLU A 764 -44.85 4.83 -25.88
N SER A 765 -45.44 5.41 -24.84
CA SER A 765 -44.75 6.41 -24.00
C SER A 765 -43.55 5.81 -23.27
N LEU A 766 -43.73 4.65 -22.60
CA LEU A 766 -42.67 3.91 -21.92
C LEU A 766 -41.57 3.45 -22.89
N LYS A 767 -41.93 3.08 -24.13
CA LYS A 767 -40.97 2.74 -25.18
C LYS A 767 -40.13 3.95 -25.58
N SER A 768 -40.74 5.12 -25.75
CA SER A 768 -40.01 6.36 -26.09
C SER A 768 -39.08 6.81 -24.97
N GLU A 769 -39.50 6.65 -23.71
CA GLU A 769 -38.68 6.93 -22.53
C GLU A 769 -37.49 5.96 -22.40
N LEU A 770 -37.71 4.67 -22.64
CA LEU A 770 -36.64 3.65 -22.69
C LEU A 770 -35.64 3.90 -23.84
N GLU A 771 -36.11 4.32 -25.02
CA GLU A 771 -35.24 4.71 -26.14
C GLU A 771 -34.40 5.95 -25.79
N ARG A 772 -34.98 6.89 -25.02
CA ARG A 772 -34.29 8.10 -24.54
C ARG A 772 -33.20 7.76 -23.51
N GLU A 773 -33.51 6.95 -22.52
CA GLU A 773 -32.56 6.45 -21.52
C GLU A 773 -31.43 5.63 -22.16
N SER A 774 -31.75 4.80 -23.16
CA SER A 774 -30.75 4.07 -23.95
C SER A 774 -29.77 5.01 -24.66
N SER A 775 -30.28 6.11 -25.25
CA SER A 775 -29.43 7.14 -25.88
C SER A 775 -28.54 7.88 -24.87
N VAL A 776 -29.06 8.23 -23.69
CA VAL A 776 -28.29 8.90 -22.63
C VAL A 776 -27.19 7.97 -22.09
N ARG A 777 -27.49 6.67 -21.91
CA ARG A 777 -26.52 5.66 -21.49
C ARG A 777 -25.40 5.48 -22.52
N ALA A 778 -25.73 5.43 -23.81
CA ALA A 778 -24.74 5.34 -24.88
C ALA A 778 -23.80 6.57 -24.92
N GLU A 779 -24.32 7.77 -24.67
CA GLU A 779 -23.49 8.99 -24.57
C GLU A 779 -22.59 8.99 -23.33
N ALA A 780 -23.10 8.52 -22.18
CA ALA A 780 -22.32 8.36 -20.96
C ALA A 780 -21.19 7.32 -21.11
N GLU A 781 -21.47 6.18 -21.77
CA GLU A 781 -20.45 5.18 -22.10
C GLU A 781 -19.37 5.72 -23.06
N ALA A 782 -19.75 6.56 -24.04
CA ALA A 782 -18.79 7.18 -24.94
C ALA A 782 -17.82 8.11 -24.18
N LYS A 783 -18.34 8.98 -23.30
CA LYS A 783 -17.55 9.86 -22.43
C LYS A 783 -16.66 9.09 -21.45
N LEU A 784 -17.15 7.97 -20.92
CA LEU A 784 -16.35 7.08 -20.06
C LEU A 784 -15.16 6.47 -20.81
N ARG A 785 -15.35 6.04 -22.07
CA ARG A 785 -14.26 5.50 -22.91
C ARG A 785 -13.22 6.57 -23.26
N GLU A 786 -13.65 7.80 -23.54
CA GLU A 786 -12.77 8.93 -23.85
C GLU A 786 -11.93 9.39 -22.63
N THR A 787 -12.55 9.42 -21.44
CA THR A 787 -11.84 9.72 -20.18
C THR A 787 -10.86 8.61 -19.78
N ASP A 788 -11.22 7.34 -19.92
CA ASP A 788 -10.33 6.18 -19.71
C ASP A 788 -9.14 6.18 -20.69
N GLN A 789 -9.37 6.48 -21.98
CA GLN A 789 -8.29 6.63 -22.97
C GLN A 789 -7.36 7.81 -22.63
N SER A 790 -7.92 8.91 -22.12
CA SER A 790 -7.15 10.07 -21.63
C SER A 790 -6.32 9.73 -20.39
N LEU A 791 -6.90 9.02 -19.42
CA LEU A 791 -6.21 8.53 -18.22
C LEU A 791 -5.02 7.63 -18.61
N LYS A 792 -5.22 6.69 -19.54
CA LYS A 792 -4.16 5.82 -20.07
C LYS A 792 -3.05 6.61 -20.78
N SER A 793 -3.39 7.69 -21.51
CA SER A 793 -2.39 8.60 -22.08
C SER A 793 -1.56 9.32 -21.01
N ILE A 794 -2.20 9.79 -19.94
CA ILE A 794 -1.53 10.47 -18.81
C ILE A 794 -0.65 9.48 -18.03
N GLN A 795 -1.14 8.27 -17.74
CA GLN A 795 -0.36 7.21 -17.09
C GLN A 795 0.87 6.81 -17.92
N ALA A 796 0.73 6.67 -19.24
CA ALA A 796 1.86 6.38 -20.14
C ALA A 796 2.93 7.48 -20.11
N LYS A 797 2.52 8.76 -20.18
CA LYS A 797 3.42 9.91 -20.07
C LYS A 797 4.10 9.99 -18.70
N SER A 798 3.35 9.75 -17.62
CA SER A 798 3.88 9.71 -16.25
C SER A 798 4.91 8.59 -16.09
N LYS A 799 4.64 7.39 -16.61
CA LYS A 799 5.57 6.26 -16.57
C LYS A 799 6.85 6.54 -17.37
N GLN A 800 6.74 7.20 -18.53
CA GLN A 800 7.89 7.66 -19.31
C GLN A 800 8.72 8.68 -18.51
N LEU A 801 8.09 9.70 -17.93
CA LEU A 801 8.78 10.71 -17.11
C LEU A 801 9.48 10.09 -15.89
N ILE A 802 8.82 9.18 -15.17
CA ILE A 802 9.42 8.45 -14.04
C ILE A 802 10.65 7.66 -14.51
N SER A 803 10.56 6.92 -15.64
CA SER A 803 11.70 6.16 -16.16
C SER A 803 12.87 7.05 -16.62
N ALA A 804 12.59 8.25 -17.13
CA ALA A 804 13.62 9.22 -17.49
C ALA A 804 14.32 9.81 -16.25
N LEU A 805 13.55 10.19 -15.23
CA LEU A 805 14.08 10.71 -13.95
C LEU A 805 14.88 9.63 -13.20
N GLN A 806 14.41 8.38 -13.20
CA GLN A 806 15.16 7.24 -12.66
C GLN A 806 16.51 7.06 -13.36
N LYS A 807 16.53 7.09 -14.70
CA LYS A 807 17.78 6.99 -15.47
C LYS A 807 18.74 8.15 -15.21
N GLN A 808 18.23 9.38 -15.10
CA GLN A 808 19.07 10.55 -14.76
C GLN A 808 19.65 10.44 -13.34
N LEU A 809 18.87 9.97 -12.36
CA LEU A 809 19.33 9.74 -11.00
C LEU A 809 20.39 8.62 -10.94
N GLU A 810 20.22 7.58 -11.73
CA GLU A 810 21.17 6.47 -11.86
C GLU A 810 22.48 6.90 -12.55
N GLU A 811 22.41 7.78 -13.56
CA GLU A 811 23.59 8.39 -14.20
C GLU A 811 24.34 9.33 -13.23
N GLU A 812 23.63 10.21 -12.52
CA GLU A 812 24.20 11.04 -11.44
C GLU A 812 24.86 10.20 -10.34
N SER A 813 24.18 9.15 -9.88
CA SER A 813 24.69 8.23 -8.85
C SER A 813 25.98 7.55 -9.30
N ASN A 814 26.02 7.02 -10.53
CA ASN A 814 27.21 6.38 -11.08
C ASN A 814 28.40 7.35 -11.22
N VAL A 815 28.15 8.61 -11.61
CA VAL A 815 29.20 9.66 -11.65
C VAL A 815 29.75 9.93 -10.24
N ARG A 816 28.87 10.15 -9.25
CA ARG A 816 29.28 10.39 -7.85
C ARG A 816 30.06 9.21 -7.27
N VAL A 817 29.60 7.97 -7.49
CA VAL A 817 30.30 6.75 -7.05
C VAL A 817 31.66 6.59 -7.72
N GLY A 818 31.77 6.90 -9.02
CA GLY A 818 33.04 6.93 -9.73
C GLY A 818 34.02 7.95 -9.15
N GLN A 819 33.54 9.15 -8.83
CA GLN A 819 34.37 10.23 -8.28
C GLN A 819 34.82 9.95 -6.84
N VAL A 820 33.95 9.36 -6.00
CA VAL A 820 34.32 8.86 -4.66
C VAL A 820 35.36 7.74 -4.74
N ARG A 821 35.26 6.83 -5.73
CA ARG A 821 36.27 5.77 -5.93
C ARG A 821 37.65 6.33 -6.22
N ILE A 822 37.76 7.36 -7.06
CA ILE A 822 39.03 8.01 -7.39
C ILE A 822 39.66 8.64 -6.14
N LEU A 823 38.87 9.36 -5.34
CA LEU A 823 39.36 9.97 -4.09
C LEU A 823 39.85 8.91 -3.08
N LEU A 824 39.12 7.80 -2.93
CA LEU A 824 39.53 6.68 -2.06
C LEU A 824 40.83 6.00 -2.55
N GLU A 825 41.07 5.97 -3.86
CA GLU A 825 42.30 5.44 -4.45
C GLU A 825 43.48 6.41 -4.22
N GLU A 826 43.27 7.73 -4.32
CA GLU A 826 44.28 8.73 -3.95
C GLU A 826 44.62 8.69 -2.45
N ASP A 827 43.61 8.63 -1.56
CA ASP A 827 43.80 8.48 -0.11
C ASP A 827 44.55 7.19 0.26
N CYS A 828 44.25 6.07 -0.40
CA CYS A 828 44.98 4.82 -0.19
C CYS A 828 46.46 4.94 -0.61
N ASN A 829 46.73 5.64 -1.72
CA ASN A 829 48.08 5.96 -2.20
C ASN A 829 48.82 7.01 -1.34
N ILE A 830 48.12 7.78 -0.51
CA ILE A 830 48.72 8.67 0.50
C ILE A 830 49.00 7.86 1.78
N ARG A 831 48.02 7.10 2.28
CA ARG A 831 48.15 6.28 3.49
C ARG A 831 49.34 5.32 3.41
N THR A 832 49.47 4.58 2.31
CA THR A 832 50.58 3.62 2.11
C THR A 832 51.97 4.27 2.12
N LYS A 833 52.10 5.53 1.66
CA LYS A 833 53.36 6.29 1.76
C LYS A 833 53.65 6.69 3.20
N LEU A 834 52.64 7.20 3.92
CA LEU A 834 52.77 7.57 5.34
C LEU A 834 53.10 6.35 6.21
N GLU A 835 52.49 5.18 5.94
CA GLU A 835 52.82 3.91 6.61
C GLU A 835 54.27 3.49 6.36
N ALA A 836 54.76 3.62 5.12
CA ALA A 836 56.16 3.35 4.78
C ALA A 836 57.13 4.30 5.48
N ASP A 837 56.82 5.60 5.55
CA ASP A 837 57.67 6.60 6.23
C ASP A 837 57.65 6.43 7.75
N VAL A 838 56.49 6.16 8.36
CA VAL A 838 56.38 5.76 9.78
C VAL A 838 57.25 4.54 10.07
N GLN A 839 57.32 3.56 9.17
CA GLN A 839 58.19 2.41 9.36
C GLN A 839 59.68 2.74 9.21
N LYS A 840 60.07 3.64 8.29
CA LYS A 840 61.46 4.16 8.22
C LYS A 840 61.86 4.85 9.53
N TYR A 841 60.99 5.71 10.07
CA TYR A 841 61.26 6.41 11.33
C TYR A 841 61.32 5.45 12.53
N ARG A 842 60.43 4.45 12.62
CA ARG A 842 60.52 3.37 13.64
C ARG A 842 61.86 2.63 13.56
N ASN A 843 62.27 2.21 12.36
CA ASN A 843 63.55 1.52 12.16
C ASN A 843 64.73 2.42 12.58
N LYS A 844 64.68 3.73 12.30
CA LYS A 844 65.75 4.66 12.70
C LYS A 844 65.77 4.92 14.20
N VAL A 845 64.61 5.03 14.86
CA VAL A 845 64.52 5.10 16.33
C VAL A 845 65.09 3.84 16.97
N GLN A 846 64.77 2.65 16.45
CA GLN A 846 65.32 1.39 16.95
C GLN A 846 66.86 1.30 16.80
N SER A 847 67.41 1.78 15.67
CA SER A 847 68.87 1.93 15.50
C SER A 847 69.46 2.86 16.57
N LEU A 848 68.94 4.08 16.69
CA LEU A 848 69.46 5.07 17.64
C LEU A 848 69.34 4.61 19.11
N GLN A 849 68.30 3.87 19.44
CA GLN A 849 68.10 3.26 20.76
C GLN A 849 69.19 2.21 21.04
N MET A 850 69.49 1.34 20.08
CA MET A 850 70.57 0.34 20.20
C MET A 850 71.96 1.01 20.24
N ASP A 851 72.18 2.06 19.45
CA ASP A 851 73.41 2.85 19.45
C ASP A 851 73.63 3.54 20.82
N LEU A 852 72.56 4.05 21.44
CA LEU A 852 72.57 4.61 22.80
C LEU A 852 72.85 3.54 23.86
N GLU A 853 72.15 2.41 23.84
CA GLU A 853 72.36 1.30 24.78
C GLU A 853 73.80 0.75 24.75
N ASN A 854 74.39 0.67 23.55
CA ASN A 854 75.79 0.34 23.35
C ASN A 854 76.73 1.41 23.95
N SER A 855 76.46 2.70 23.71
CA SER A 855 77.23 3.81 24.30
C SER A 855 77.16 3.81 25.83
N GLU A 856 75.97 3.61 26.41
CA GLU A 856 75.79 3.47 27.86
C GLU A 856 76.48 2.23 28.43
N ALA A 857 76.55 1.12 27.69
CA ALA A 857 77.31 -0.07 28.10
C ALA A 857 78.81 0.24 28.16
N VAL A 858 79.37 0.84 27.09
CA VAL A 858 80.78 1.24 27.02
C VAL A 858 81.13 2.25 28.13
N GLN A 859 80.28 3.24 28.39
CA GLN A 859 80.48 4.20 29.49
C GLN A 859 80.47 3.50 30.87
N ARG A 860 79.50 2.61 31.12
CA ARG A 860 79.44 1.83 32.38
C ARG A 860 80.70 0.99 32.58
N ASP A 861 81.21 0.35 31.53
CA ASP A 861 82.41 -0.48 31.62
C ASP A 861 83.70 0.35 31.73
N PHE A 862 83.78 1.51 31.09
CA PHE A 862 84.87 2.47 31.31
C PHE A 862 84.90 3.00 32.75
N VAL A 863 83.73 3.26 33.36
CA VAL A 863 83.62 3.65 34.78
C VAL A 863 84.06 2.50 35.70
N LYS A 864 83.64 1.25 35.44
CA LYS A 864 84.14 0.07 36.20
C LYS A 864 85.65 -0.09 36.07
N LEU A 865 86.20 0.04 34.85
CA LEU A 865 87.62 -0.16 34.57
C LEU A 865 88.48 0.92 35.24
N SER A 866 88.07 2.19 35.15
CA SER A 866 88.76 3.31 35.79
C SER A 866 88.68 3.23 37.32
N GLN A 867 87.55 2.84 37.92
CA GLN A 867 87.45 2.56 39.35
C GLN A 867 88.35 1.38 39.78
N SER A 868 88.35 0.28 39.02
CA SER A 868 89.21 -0.88 39.26
C SER A 868 90.70 -0.51 39.21
N LEU A 869 91.09 0.28 38.20
CA LEU A 869 92.44 0.80 38.04
C LEU A 869 92.83 1.75 39.19
N GLN A 870 91.95 2.66 39.62
CA GLN A 870 92.18 3.51 40.78
C GLN A 870 92.39 2.68 42.06
N ILE A 871 91.58 1.63 42.28
CA ILE A 871 91.73 0.71 43.42
C ILE A 871 93.05 -0.08 43.32
N GLN A 872 93.49 -0.47 42.12
CA GLN A 872 94.79 -1.13 41.94
C GLN A 872 95.97 -0.17 42.19
N LEU A 873 95.92 1.04 41.65
CA LEU A 873 96.94 2.07 41.84
C LEU A 873 97.05 2.50 43.32
N GLU A 874 95.93 2.62 44.01
CA GLU A 874 95.92 2.95 45.45
C GLU A 874 96.46 1.79 46.30
N LYS A 875 96.14 0.52 45.96
CA LYS A 875 96.77 -0.66 46.57
C LYS A 875 98.28 -0.70 46.34
N ILE A 876 98.75 -0.28 45.16
CA ILE A 876 100.19 -0.18 44.86
C ILE A 876 100.83 0.92 45.72
N ARG A 877 100.24 2.12 45.77
CA ARG A 877 100.73 3.23 46.62
C ARG A 877 100.80 2.86 48.11
N GLN A 878 99.79 2.17 48.62
CA GLN A 878 99.79 1.67 50.00
C GLN A 878 100.89 0.62 50.24
N ALA A 879 101.14 -0.26 49.26
CA ALA A 879 102.25 -1.22 49.30
C ALA A 879 103.65 -0.61 49.03
N GLU A 880 103.73 0.62 48.53
CA GLU A 880 104.97 1.38 48.32
C GLU A 880 105.29 2.31 49.50
N ASN A 881 104.30 2.77 50.27
CA ASN A 881 104.55 3.51 51.51
C ASN A 881 105.18 2.65 52.62
N GLU A 882 105.04 1.32 52.58
CA GLU A 882 105.81 0.39 53.42
C GLU A 882 107.07 -0.13 52.70
N VAL A 883 108.08 0.72 52.46
CA VAL A 883 109.43 0.29 52.06
C VAL A 883 110.18 -0.35 53.23
N ARG A 884 109.65 -1.47 53.75
CA ARG A 884 110.32 -2.29 54.75
C ARG A 884 111.44 -3.07 54.08
N TRP A 885 112.69 -2.73 54.43
CA TRP A 885 113.87 -3.51 54.06
C TRP A 885 113.70 -4.95 54.55
N GLN A 886 113.65 -5.93 53.63
CA GLN A 886 113.41 -7.32 53.99
C GLN A 886 114.64 -7.91 54.70
N HIS A 887 114.45 -8.64 55.79
CA HIS A 887 115.55 -9.36 56.42
C HIS A 887 115.88 -10.61 55.60
N GLU A 888 117.15 -11.02 55.61
CA GLU A 888 117.59 -12.19 54.84
C GLU A 888 117.03 -13.52 55.37
N GLU A 889 116.45 -13.51 56.57
CA GLU A 889 115.78 -14.65 57.19
C GLU A 889 114.34 -14.83 56.65
N ASP A 890 113.64 -13.76 56.30
CA ASP A 890 112.21 -13.75 55.91
C ASP A 890 111.95 -14.25 54.47
N VAL A 891 112.99 -14.48 53.65
CA VAL A 891 112.85 -14.65 52.19
C VAL A 891 113.64 -15.86 51.68
N GLU A 892 112.95 -16.96 51.40
CA GLU A 892 113.57 -18.21 50.89
C GLU A 892 113.79 -18.23 49.37
N GLU A 893 113.07 -17.40 48.60
CA GLU A 893 113.13 -17.36 47.12
C GLU A 893 113.36 -15.95 46.55
N CYS A 894 113.97 -15.86 45.37
CA CYS A 894 114.13 -14.60 44.65
C CYS A 894 112.77 -13.95 44.32
N THR A 895 112.55 -12.71 44.78
CA THR A 895 111.27 -12.01 44.63
C THR A 895 110.76 -11.96 43.18
N HIS A 896 111.65 -11.84 42.18
CA HIS A 896 111.31 -11.81 40.76
C HIS A 896 111.14 -13.22 40.16
N CYS A 897 112.23 -14.00 40.05
CA CYS A 897 112.23 -15.27 39.31
C CYS A 897 111.80 -16.51 40.12
N LYS A 898 111.42 -16.35 41.39
CA LYS A 898 110.97 -17.43 42.30
C LYS A 898 111.95 -18.59 42.49
N GLN A 899 113.22 -18.38 42.18
CA GLN A 899 114.25 -19.39 42.42
C GLN A 899 114.70 -19.36 43.88
N ALA A 900 114.63 -20.51 44.55
CA ALA A 900 115.10 -20.70 45.92
C ALA A 900 116.58 -20.31 46.10
N PHE A 901 116.87 -19.66 47.24
CA PHE A 901 118.22 -19.31 47.64
C PHE A 901 118.95 -20.50 48.27
N SER A 902 120.29 -20.47 48.22
CA SER A 902 121.14 -21.54 48.74
C SER A 902 122.49 -21.00 49.19
N VAL A 903 123.33 -21.85 49.78
CA VAL A 903 124.70 -21.47 50.20
C VAL A 903 125.54 -20.92 49.02
N THR A 904 125.24 -21.35 47.78
CA THR A 904 125.87 -20.84 46.55
C THR A 904 125.10 -19.70 45.88
N LYS A 905 123.76 -19.65 45.95
CA LYS A 905 122.95 -18.51 45.47
C LYS A 905 122.60 -17.56 46.62
N ARG A 906 123.45 -16.54 46.80
CA ARG A 906 123.33 -15.52 47.85
C ARG A 906 122.18 -14.52 47.60
N LYS A 907 121.65 -13.98 48.69
CA LYS A 907 120.57 -12.98 48.75
C LYS A 907 121.11 -11.57 48.53
N HIS A 908 120.40 -10.72 47.77
CA HIS A 908 120.77 -9.33 47.51
C HIS A 908 119.53 -8.41 47.50
N HIS A 909 119.62 -7.24 48.12
CA HIS A 909 118.51 -6.26 48.15
C HIS A 909 118.48 -5.30 46.97
N CYS A 910 117.30 -4.98 46.46
CA CYS A 910 117.09 -3.83 45.59
C CYS A 910 117.22 -2.53 46.40
N ARG A 911 118.08 -1.61 45.96
CA ARG A 911 118.34 -0.35 46.68
C ARG A 911 117.20 0.67 46.60
N HIS A 912 116.19 0.43 45.76
CA HIS A 912 114.99 1.27 45.66
C HIS A 912 113.82 0.73 46.49
N CYS A 913 113.44 -0.55 46.32
CA CYS A 913 112.26 -1.13 46.95
C CYS A 913 112.53 -2.06 48.16
N GLY A 914 113.78 -2.22 48.60
CA GLY A 914 114.15 -2.98 49.81
C GLY A 914 113.97 -4.50 49.75
N LYS A 915 113.42 -5.04 48.65
CA LYS A 915 113.11 -6.48 48.48
C LYS A 915 114.33 -7.30 48.03
N ILE A 916 114.31 -8.61 48.29
CA ILE A 916 115.45 -9.52 48.06
C ILE A 916 115.33 -10.29 46.71
N PHE A 917 116.43 -10.34 45.96
CA PHE A 917 116.57 -10.98 44.65
C PHE A 917 117.92 -11.73 44.54
N CYS A 918 118.07 -12.60 43.53
CA CYS A 918 119.36 -13.19 43.15
C CYS A 918 120.20 -12.20 42.31
N SER A 919 121.48 -12.52 42.09
CA SER A 919 122.41 -11.68 41.31
C SER A 919 121.99 -11.42 39.86
N GLU A 920 121.31 -12.37 39.22
CA GLU A 920 120.83 -12.26 37.84
C GLU A 920 119.72 -11.20 37.73
N CYS A 921 118.74 -11.23 38.65
CA CYS A 921 117.63 -10.25 38.76
C CYS A 921 118.00 -8.94 39.50
N LEU A 922 119.29 -8.73 39.79
CA LEU A 922 119.84 -7.49 40.36
C LEU A 922 121.08 -7.01 39.58
N SER A 923 121.06 -7.28 38.27
CA SER A 923 122.11 -6.91 37.31
C SER A 923 122.10 -5.43 36.92
N LYS A 924 120.94 -4.77 36.97
CA LYS A 924 120.76 -3.38 36.54
C LYS A 924 121.17 -2.36 37.62
N ILE A 925 121.70 -1.23 37.17
CA ILE A 925 122.18 -0.10 38.00
C ILE A 925 121.48 1.17 37.54
N VAL A 926 120.98 1.95 38.48
CA VAL A 926 120.42 3.29 38.24
C VAL A 926 121.11 4.33 39.11
N THR A 927 121.15 5.57 38.65
CA THR A 927 121.61 6.73 39.43
C THR A 927 120.41 7.24 40.23
N SER A 928 120.47 7.18 41.57
CA SER A 928 119.32 7.54 42.41
C SER A 928 119.71 8.18 43.75
N GLY A 929 118.73 8.82 44.38
CA GLY A 929 118.86 9.61 45.61
C GLY A 929 119.53 10.98 45.40
N PRO A 930 119.48 11.89 46.41
CA PRO A 930 119.93 13.28 46.26
C PRO A 930 121.43 13.47 45.92
N ASN A 931 122.24 12.43 46.12
CA ASN A 931 123.68 12.43 45.87
C ASN A 931 124.07 11.65 44.61
N SER A 932 123.12 11.39 43.69
CA SER A 932 123.33 10.71 42.39
C SER A 932 124.20 9.45 42.47
N ARG A 933 123.90 8.55 43.42
CA ARG A 933 124.71 7.35 43.66
C ARG A 933 124.23 6.18 42.80
N GLN A 934 125.15 5.57 42.07
CA GLN A 934 124.92 4.33 41.34
C GLN A 934 124.48 3.22 42.30
N SER A 935 123.28 2.70 42.08
CA SER A 935 122.58 1.80 42.98
C SER A 935 121.99 0.63 42.21
N ARG A 936 122.24 -0.61 42.65
CA ARG A 936 121.67 -1.81 42.03
C ARG A 936 120.19 -1.95 42.36
N VAL A 937 119.37 -2.15 41.33
CA VAL A 937 117.91 -2.27 41.42
C VAL A 937 117.41 -3.44 40.57
N CYS A 938 116.25 -3.99 40.93
CA CYS A 938 115.59 -5.02 40.12
C CYS A 938 114.93 -4.40 38.88
N ASP A 939 114.59 -5.24 37.90
CA ASP A 939 114.07 -4.82 36.59
C ASP A 939 112.87 -3.88 36.64
N ILE A 940 111.90 -4.15 37.52
CA ILE A 940 110.70 -3.31 37.71
C ILE A 940 111.10 -1.90 38.16
N CYS A 941 111.98 -1.81 39.16
CA CYS A 941 112.48 -0.53 39.66
C CYS A 941 113.38 0.19 38.65
N HIS A 942 114.05 -0.51 37.74
CA HIS A 942 114.79 0.13 36.64
C HIS A 942 113.84 0.77 35.64
N THR A 943 112.77 0.07 35.22
CA THR A 943 111.79 0.63 34.26
C THR A 943 111.04 1.84 34.84
N ILE A 944 110.81 1.88 36.16
CA ILE A 944 110.19 3.03 36.84
C ILE A 944 111.16 4.22 36.99
N LEU A 945 112.47 3.98 37.11
CA LEU A 945 113.48 5.02 37.37
C LEU A 945 114.25 5.49 36.11
N VAL A 946 113.96 4.94 34.93
CA VAL A 946 114.63 5.28 33.66
C VAL A 946 113.58 5.44 32.56
N ASN A 947 113.17 6.68 32.29
CA ASN A 947 112.09 7.00 31.34
C ASN A 947 112.33 6.41 29.94
N ASP A 948 113.57 6.44 29.45
CA ASP A 948 113.95 5.94 28.11
C ASP A 948 113.85 4.40 27.97
N ALA A 949 113.50 3.67 29.03
CA ALA A 949 113.37 2.21 29.04
C ALA A 949 111.96 1.70 28.67
N MET A 950 111.03 2.56 28.25
CA MET A 950 109.62 2.21 27.98
C MET A 950 109.26 2.21 26.49
N PRO A 951 108.90 1.05 25.89
CA PRO A 951 108.34 0.99 24.53
C PRO A 951 106.85 1.36 24.45
N TYR A 952 106.20 1.70 25.57
CA TYR A 952 104.74 1.68 25.71
C TYR A 952 104.02 3.01 25.45
N PHE A 953 104.76 4.06 25.09
CA PHE A 953 104.23 5.34 24.63
C PHE A 953 104.71 5.61 23.20
N SER A 954 104.07 4.96 22.22
CA SER A 954 104.19 5.38 20.82
C SER A 954 103.63 6.79 20.68
N THR A 955 104.42 7.73 20.17
CA THR A 955 103.97 9.10 19.86
C THR A 955 103.10 9.16 18.61
N ASP A 956 103.19 8.12 17.77
CA ASP A 956 102.63 8.13 16.43
C ASP A 956 101.29 7.35 16.42
N PRO A 957 100.21 7.92 15.86
CA PRO A 957 98.89 7.29 15.85
C PRO A 957 98.81 6.14 14.83
N PRO A 958 97.97 5.11 15.07
CA PRO A 958 97.78 4.02 14.13
C PRO A 958 96.97 4.48 12.91
N ASN A 959 97.43 4.12 11.71
CA ASN A 959 96.66 4.33 10.48
C ASN A 959 95.35 3.53 10.50
N THR A 960 94.24 4.19 10.21
CA THR A 960 92.95 3.54 9.93
C THR A 960 92.97 2.89 8.55
N PRO A 961 92.46 1.66 8.39
CA PRO A 961 92.09 1.13 7.07
C PRO A 961 90.79 1.79 6.56
N ASP A 962 90.65 1.86 5.24
CA ASP A 962 89.41 2.24 4.53
C ASP A 962 88.32 1.14 4.62
#